data_AF-A0A4P8SRH7-F1
#
_entry.id   AF-A0A4P8SRH7-F1
#
_cell.length_a   1.000
_cell.length_b   1.000
_cell.length_c   1.000
_cell.angle_alpha   90.00
_cell.angle_beta   90.00
_cell.angle_gamma   90.00
#
_symmetry.space_group_name_H-M   'P 1'
#
loop_
_entity.id
_entity.type
_entity.pdbx_description
1 polymer ?
#
loop_
_entity_poly.entity_id
_entity_poly.type
_entity_poly.pdbx_seq_one_letter_code
_entity_poly.pdbx_strand_id
1 'polypeptide(L)'
;MTSHHPARRRRTARTLGAATATIAAIAATTLVGAAPSASAAAAPLIASGTTTWQYLEDGSDPAAGQTDRTVWTTGALPEGAWKTGTGSFGAKNGAATGMGGGHAVDTLLEQYLADGKDVPTYFFRTSFEADATDLAAWRSLTADVTYDDALVVYVNGQRVAGFEDSGVTQNVQYAGDNGGDPDESTFSVDASVLREGTNEVAVALYQGRSNSSDVYFDMESLVPVAADVPAQISDVVMTVGSDEGSRNLAWYSDSTSAEVAQLVPASSLVAGAFPESGATEVASTSGTATDGQQYHHATLDGLAPSTEYAYRVGSDTDGWSPVTTFRTGDGDGAYSFVFIGDAQIGASGDADADTAGWNATLDVAERAFPDSEMIFSAGDQVNTASNEAQYEGFLSPDQLRRIPLVTNIGNHDVASLAYEQHFTLPNVSADHGKPDAARAGGDYWFTYGDTLYISFNSNDTDDAGHAEFAREVLAEHGDEARWKVVTFHHSVYSTASHSDDSDIITRRADLPPALSALDVDLVLMGHDHVYVRSYLMSGTTPVGTGAPAETVTPTGDEVLYVTANSSSGSKYYDIEPGPFDFAAVQNQEYTPNFTNVEVSDAAITMTTYRSADVSVVDRVTLQKPADPGTDPTDPGTDPTDPGTEPTDPTDPGTPTDEVPVAADLATLTEATHTLRVDAVDEEAGTVTVTVPRELAGAPLDWFVHSDVEYLGDDPTDDDGVLTLQLPVDLAAGEHTLVGQRADGSVATWGTFAFVVDPGTAAPADRQSGALAFTGADVLPLAAGSALALAAGLGIALVRRRRA
;
A
#
# COMPACT_ATOMS: atom_id res chain seq x y z
N MET A 1 -35.53 9.90 -75.35
CA MET A 1 -36.74 9.40 -76.02
C MET A 1 -37.48 8.54 -75.01
N THR A 2 -38.47 9.13 -74.32
CA THR A 2 -39.90 8.83 -74.47
C THR A 2 -40.25 7.43 -73.98
N SER A 3 -41.21 7.17 -73.08
CA SER A 3 -42.18 7.97 -72.32
C SER A 3 -43.18 6.95 -71.74
N HIS A 4 -43.86 7.33 -70.65
CA HIS A 4 -45.23 6.95 -70.29
C HIS A 4 -45.52 5.70 -69.42
N HIS A 5 -45.65 5.96 -68.11
CA HIS A 5 -46.85 5.77 -67.24
C HIS A 5 -48.23 5.63 -67.97
N PRO A 6 -49.36 5.21 -67.32
CA PRO A 6 -49.69 5.19 -65.88
C PRO A 6 -50.61 4.03 -65.38
N ALA A 7 -50.89 4.02 -64.06
CA ALA A 7 -52.25 4.12 -63.49
C ALA A 7 -52.67 3.10 -62.40
N ARG A 8 -52.80 3.67 -61.18
CA ARG A 8 -53.92 3.59 -60.22
C ARG A 8 -54.19 2.32 -59.36
N ARG A 9 -53.97 2.59 -58.06
CA ARG A 9 -54.86 2.45 -56.88
C ARG A 9 -55.23 1.05 -56.35
N ARG A 10 -54.73 0.80 -55.12
CA ARG A 10 -55.45 0.56 -53.83
C ARG A 10 -56.70 -0.33 -53.93
N ARG A 11 -56.91 -1.36 -53.10
CA ARG A 11 -56.56 -1.54 -51.68
C ARG A 11 -56.93 -2.97 -51.25
N THR A 12 -56.03 -3.58 -50.48
CA THR A 12 -56.25 -4.40 -49.27
C THR A 12 -57.32 -5.50 -49.25
N ALA A 13 -56.87 -6.73 -49.02
CA ALA A 13 -57.24 -7.48 -47.81
C ALA A 13 -56.14 -8.51 -47.48
N ARG A 14 -55.78 -8.56 -46.20
CA ARG A 14 -54.77 -9.42 -45.57
C ARG A 14 -55.17 -10.89 -45.62
N THR A 15 -54.19 -11.79 -45.67
CA THR A 15 -54.25 -13.08 -44.98
C THR A 15 -52.85 -13.70 -44.87
N LEU A 16 -52.56 -14.22 -43.69
CA LEU A 16 -51.40 -15.04 -43.33
C LEU A 16 -51.30 -16.31 -44.19
N GLY A 17 -50.08 -16.79 -44.40
CA GLY A 17 -49.83 -18.17 -44.84
C GLY A 17 -48.43 -18.40 -45.38
N ALA A 18 -47.61 -19.05 -44.54
CA ALA A 18 -46.48 -19.95 -44.82
C ALA A 18 -45.89 -20.06 -46.24
N ALA A 19 -44.55 -20.09 -46.32
CA ALA A 19 -43.78 -21.19 -46.95
C ALA A 19 -42.26 -20.90 -46.97
N THR A 20 -41.51 -21.81 -46.34
CA THR A 20 -40.23 -22.41 -46.78
C THR A 20 -39.39 -21.73 -47.86
N ALA A 21 -38.09 -21.55 -47.58
CA ALA A 21 -37.04 -21.70 -48.59
C ALA A 21 -35.73 -22.20 -47.96
N THR A 22 -35.35 -23.39 -48.41
CA THR A 22 -34.09 -24.12 -48.23
C THR A 22 -32.90 -23.32 -48.76
N ILE A 23 -31.79 -23.20 -48.00
CA ILE A 23 -30.48 -22.80 -48.54
C ILE A 23 -29.38 -23.69 -47.95
N ALA A 24 -28.45 -24.03 -48.84
CA ALA A 24 -27.42 -25.05 -48.79
C ALA A 24 -26.39 -24.89 -47.67
N ALA A 25 -25.95 -26.05 -47.16
CA ALA A 25 -24.82 -26.20 -46.26
C ALA A 25 -23.50 -25.90 -46.98
N ILE A 26 -22.77 -24.92 -46.46
CA ILE A 26 -21.30 -24.82 -46.58
C ILE A 26 -20.77 -25.12 -45.18
N ALA A 27 -19.96 -26.16 -45.07
CA ALA A 27 -19.31 -26.57 -43.84
C ALA A 27 -18.27 -25.52 -43.43
N ALA A 28 -18.60 -24.73 -42.42
CA ALA A 28 -17.62 -24.13 -41.53
C ALA A 28 -17.53 -25.05 -40.30
N THR A 29 -16.43 -25.78 -40.18
CA THR A 29 -16.04 -26.40 -38.92
C THR A 29 -15.73 -25.29 -37.92
N THR A 30 -16.75 -24.83 -37.23
CA THR A 30 -16.59 -24.13 -35.96
C THR A 30 -16.09 -25.17 -34.97
N LEU A 31 -14.79 -25.10 -34.65
CA LEU A 31 -14.30 -25.55 -33.35
C LEU A 31 -15.05 -24.72 -32.31
N VAL A 32 -16.20 -25.24 -31.86
CA VAL A 32 -16.77 -24.81 -30.59
C VAL A 32 -15.77 -25.31 -29.57
N GLY A 33 -14.86 -24.42 -29.15
CA GLY A 33 -14.16 -24.61 -27.90
C GLY A 33 -15.24 -24.85 -26.86
N ALA A 34 -15.26 -26.04 -26.28
CA ALA A 34 -16.08 -26.27 -25.11
C ALA A 34 -15.62 -25.22 -24.09
N ALA A 35 -16.50 -24.28 -23.76
CA ALA A 35 -16.33 -23.52 -22.54
C ALA A 35 -16.12 -24.56 -21.42
N PRO A 36 -15.11 -24.41 -20.55
CA PRO A 36 -14.97 -25.30 -19.42
C PRO A 36 -16.32 -25.33 -18.71
N SER A 37 -16.88 -26.53 -18.58
CA SER A 37 -18.06 -26.70 -17.75
C SER A 37 -17.66 -26.18 -16.39
N ALA A 38 -18.34 -25.15 -15.87
CA ALA A 38 -18.15 -24.72 -14.49
C ALA A 38 -18.28 -25.99 -13.63
N SER A 39 -17.16 -26.42 -13.04
CA SER A 39 -17.16 -27.55 -12.12
C SER A 39 -18.18 -27.20 -11.04
N ALA A 40 -19.14 -28.10 -10.79
CA ALA A 40 -20.03 -27.89 -9.66
C ALA A 40 -19.14 -27.81 -8.41
N ALA A 41 -19.20 -26.70 -7.68
CA ALA A 41 -18.42 -26.53 -6.45
C ALA A 41 -18.62 -27.77 -5.56
N ALA A 42 -17.52 -28.36 -5.09
CA ALA A 42 -17.57 -29.55 -4.25
C ALA A 42 -18.40 -29.26 -3.00
N ALA A 43 -19.21 -30.24 -2.56
CA ALA A 43 -19.93 -30.09 -1.31
C ALA A 43 -18.93 -30.06 -0.14
N PRO A 44 -19.14 -29.20 0.87
CA PRO A 44 -18.26 -29.16 2.04
C PRO A 44 -18.25 -30.49 2.79
N LEU A 45 -17.06 -30.92 3.22
CA LEU A 45 -16.84 -32.06 4.10
C LEU A 45 -17.21 -31.72 5.55
N ILE A 46 -16.95 -30.47 5.95
CA ILE A 46 -17.43 -29.85 7.20
C ILE A 46 -18.14 -28.57 6.80
N ALA A 47 -19.30 -28.32 7.40
CA ALA A 47 -20.03 -27.07 7.23
C ALA A 47 -20.76 -26.70 8.51
N SER A 48 -20.84 -25.38 8.76
CA SER A 48 -21.62 -24.83 9.87
C SER A 48 -23.09 -25.29 9.79
N GLY A 49 -23.67 -25.50 10.96
CA GLY A 49 -25.05 -25.95 11.17
C GLY A 49 -25.36 -27.41 10.81
N THR A 50 -24.47 -28.12 10.11
CA THR A 50 -24.70 -29.52 9.69
C THR A 50 -23.72 -30.51 10.29
N THR A 51 -22.47 -30.10 10.50
CA THR A 51 -21.45 -30.98 11.07
C THR A 51 -21.59 -31.04 12.59
N THR A 52 -21.63 -32.25 13.14
CA THR A 52 -21.63 -32.45 14.58
C THR A 52 -20.20 -32.47 15.10
N TRP A 53 -19.93 -31.65 16.10
CA TRP A 53 -18.68 -31.61 16.84
C TRP A 53 -18.86 -32.25 18.21
N GLN A 54 -17.85 -33.01 18.63
CA GLN A 54 -17.64 -33.39 20.02
C GLN A 54 -16.77 -32.32 20.67
N TYR A 55 -17.13 -31.81 21.84
CA TYR A 55 -16.38 -30.72 22.48
C TYR A 55 -16.23 -30.88 23.99
N LEU A 56 -15.14 -30.34 24.53
CA LEU A 56 -14.78 -30.33 25.94
C LEU A 56 -14.56 -28.90 26.42
N GLU A 57 -15.21 -28.53 27.52
CA GLU A 57 -15.30 -27.14 28.01
C GLU A 57 -15.18 -27.04 29.54
N ASP A 58 -14.67 -28.06 30.22
CA ASP A 58 -14.60 -28.11 31.69
C ASP A 58 -13.23 -27.68 32.26
N GLY A 59 -12.33 -27.20 31.39
CA GLY A 59 -10.97 -26.81 31.74
C GLY A 59 -10.02 -27.98 32.01
N SER A 60 -10.42 -29.23 31.74
CA SER A 60 -9.52 -30.38 31.83
C SER A 60 -8.65 -30.53 30.58
N ASP A 61 -7.42 -30.99 30.77
CA ASP A 61 -6.51 -31.32 29.67
C ASP A 61 -6.82 -32.73 29.14
N PRO A 62 -7.28 -32.89 27.89
CA PRO A 62 -7.63 -34.20 27.32
C PRO A 62 -6.40 -35.10 27.11
N ALA A 63 -5.17 -34.57 27.21
CA ALA A 63 -3.94 -35.33 27.21
C ALA A 63 -3.26 -35.39 28.59
N ALA A 64 -3.99 -35.09 29.68
CA ALA A 64 -3.43 -35.10 31.03
C ALA A 64 -2.69 -36.41 31.35
N GLY A 65 -1.43 -36.29 31.79
CA GLY A 65 -0.58 -37.42 32.16
C GLY A 65 0.05 -38.17 30.98
N GLN A 66 -0.15 -37.70 29.75
CA GLN A 66 0.52 -38.21 28.55
C GLN A 66 1.82 -37.45 28.30
N THR A 67 2.78 -38.10 27.65
CA THR A 67 4.05 -37.44 27.26
C THR A 67 3.89 -36.56 26.03
N ASP A 68 2.95 -36.91 25.15
CA ASP A 68 2.62 -36.16 23.95
C ASP A 68 1.31 -35.41 24.18
N ARG A 69 1.39 -34.07 24.16
CA ARG A 69 0.24 -33.19 24.38
C ARG A 69 -0.79 -33.27 23.25
N THR A 70 -0.43 -33.79 22.08
CA THR A 70 -1.31 -33.84 20.90
C THR A 70 -2.06 -35.16 20.76
N VAL A 71 -1.85 -36.14 21.64
CA VAL A 71 -2.46 -37.48 21.52
C VAL A 71 -3.99 -37.46 21.52
N TRP A 72 -4.62 -36.41 22.04
CA TRP A 72 -6.07 -36.22 22.04
C TRP A 72 -6.65 -35.89 20.65
N THR A 73 -5.82 -35.60 19.66
CA THR A 73 -6.24 -35.16 18.31
C THR A 73 -6.53 -36.32 17.35
N THR A 74 -6.20 -37.56 17.74
CA THR A 74 -6.43 -38.76 16.94
C THR A 74 -7.09 -39.88 17.73
N GLY A 75 -7.59 -40.90 17.04
CA GLY A 75 -8.14 -42.11 17.62
C GLY A 75 -9.39 -41.88 18.47
N ALA A 76 -9.64 -42.81 19.40
CA ALA A 76 -10.80 -42.73 20.28
C ALA A 76 -10.73 -41.48 21.19
N LEU A 77 -11.88 -40.84 21.42
CA LEU A 77 -11.97 -39.72 22.36
C LEU A 77 -11.33 -40.08 23.71
N PRO A 78 -10.46 -39.20 24.25
CA PRO A 78 -9.92 -39.36 25.60
C PRO A 78 -11.00 -39.35 26.68
N GLU A 79 -10.65 -39.82 27.89
CA GLU A 79 -11.54 -39.69 29.05
C GLU A 79 -11.84 -38.20 29.33
N GLY A 80 -13.12 -37.87 29.49
CA GLY A 80 -13.58 -36.50 29.72
C GLY A 80 -15.08 -36.37 29.55
N ALA A 81 -15.65 -35.24 29.98
CA ALA A 81 -17.07 -34.96 29.86
C ALA A 81 -17.45 -34.37 28.48
N TRP A 82 -16.98 -35.02 27.40
CA TRP A 82 -17.22 -34.56 26.02
C TRP A 82 -18.73 -34.45 25.71
N LYS A 83 -19.14 -33.27 25.24
CA LYS A 83 -20.48 -32.92 24.78
C LYS A 83 -20.55 -33.00 23.26
N THR A 84 -21.75 -32.79 22.69
CA THR A 84 -21.95 -32.75 21.23
C THR A 84 -22.79 -31.55 20.84
N GLY A 85 -22.41 -30.84 19.77
CA GLY A 85 -23.10 -29.66 19.25
C GLY A 85 -22.92 -29.51 17.74
N THR A 86 -23.59 -28.53 17.15
CA THR A 86 -23.58 -28.19 15.71
C THR A 86 -23.70 -26.68 15.54
N GLY A 87 -23.25 -26.14 14.41
CA GLY A 87 -23.26 -24.68 14.19
C GLY A 87 -22.09 -24.00 14.88
N SER A 88 -22.22 -22.71 15.08
CA SER A 88 -21.26 -21.91 15.85
C SER A 88 -21.32 -22.22 17.34
N PHE A 89 -20.19 -22.06 18.01
CA PHE A 89 -20.01 -22.24 19.44
C PHE A 89 -19.57 -20.92 20.06
N GLY A 90 -20.16 -20.53 21.19
CA GLY A 90 -19.70 -19.31 21.85
C GLY A 90 -20.47 -18.91 23.09
N ALA A 91 -20.04 -17.81 23.69
CA ALA A 91 -20.74 -17.14 24.78
C ALA A 91 -20.27 -15.68 24.87
N LYS A 92 -21.17 -14.75 25.19
CA LYS A 92 -20.85 -13.39 25.65
C LYS A 92 -21.39 -13.23 27.07
N ASN A 93 -20.50 -13.05 28.05
CA ASN A 93 -20.84 -13.00 29.47
C ASN A 93 -21.73 -14.18 29.93
N GLY A 94 -21.43 -15.38 29.45
CA GLY A 94 -22.16 -16.63 29.74
C GLY A 94 -23.49 -16.79 29.01
N ALA A 95 -23.78 -15.97 27.98
CA ALA A 95 -25.02 -16.03 27.20
C ALA A 95 -24.77 -16.22 25.70
N ALA A 96 -25.66 -16.92 25.00
CA ALA A 96 -25.59 -17.14 23.54
C ALA A 96 -26.02 -15.91 22.71
N THR A 97 -26.09 -14.74 23.32
CA THR A 97 -26.61 -13.51 22.68
C THR A 97 -25.75 -12.33 23.04
N GLY A 98 -25.61 -11.39 22.12
CA GLY A 98 -24.89 -10.14 22.37
C GLY A 98 -23.41 -10.19 21.99
N MET A 99 -22.98 -11.17 21.19
CA MET A 99 -21.63 -11.21 20.60
C MET A 99 -21.29 -9.90 19.87
N GLY A 100 -22.22 -9.34 19.10
CA GLY A 100 -21.91 -8.23 18.19
C GLY A 100 -21.58 -8.75 16.79
N GLY A 101 -21.20 -7.86 15.87
CA GLY A 101 -20.66 -8.22 14.53
C GLY A 101 -21.55 -8.98 13.54
N GLY A 102 -22.68 -9.56 13.97
CA GLY A 102 -23.44 -10.51 13.16
C GLY A 102 -23.18 -11.98 13.53
N HIS A 103 -22.29 -12.24 14.49
CA HIS A 103 -21.93 -13.59 14.94
C HIS A 103 -23.02 -14.18 15.84
N ALA A 104 -23.86 -15.04 15.26
CA ALA A 104 -24.85 -15.81 16.01
C ALA A 104 -24.18 -16.98 16.74
N VAL A 105 -24.73 -17.38 17.89
CA VAL A 105 -24.28 -18.56 18.66
C VAL A 105 -25.36 -19.63 18.62
N ASP A 106 -25.10 -20.75 17.95
CA ASP A 106 -26.01 -21.90 17.90
C ASP A 106 -25.85 -22.81 19.11
N THR A 107 -24.61 -23.03 19.55
CA THR A 107 -24.25 -23.85 20.71
C THR A 107 -23.60 -23.00 21.79
N LEU A 108 -24.30 -22.83 22.92
CA LEU A 108 -23.78 -22.11 24.08
C LEU A 108 -22.65 -22.89 24.76
N LEU A 109 -21.49 -22.26 24.90
CA LEU A 109 -20.37 -22.76 25.69
C LEU A 109 -20.49 -22.37 27.18
N GLU A 110 -20.01 -23.25 28.06
CA GLU A 110 -19.83 -22.95 29.48
C GLU A 110 -18.59 -22.06 29.65
N GLN A 111 -18.83 -20.75 29.74
CA GLN A 111 -17.74 -19.78 29.78
C GLN A 111 -16.91 -19.84 31.07
N TYR A 112 -17.53 -20.17 32.20
CA TYR A 112 -16.91 -19.99 33.53
C TYR A 112 -16.64 -21.30 34.26
N LEU A 113 -15.44 -21.41 34.81
CA LEU A 113 -15.08 -22.41 35.81
C LEU A 113 -15.77 -22.10 37.16
N ALA A 114 -15.76 -23.09 38.05
CA ALA A 114 -16.39 -22.98 39.37
C ALA A 114 -15.81 -21.87 40.26
N ASP A 115 -14.58 -21.41 39.99
CA ASP A 115 -13.94 -20.29 40.68
C ASP A 115 -14.26 -18.92 40.06
N GLY A 116 -15.06 -18.89 38.99
CA GLY A 116 -15.53 -17.69 38.30
C GLY A 116 -14.57 -17.15 37.25
N LYS A 117 -13.44 -17.83 36.98
CA LYS A 117 -12.57 -17.51 35.85
C LYS A 117 -13.08 -18.15 34.57
N ASP A 118 -12.71 -17.60 33.43
CA ASP A 118 -13.03 -18.23 32.15
C ASP A 118 -12.31 -19.56 31.98
N VAL A 119 -12.98 -20.50 31.31
CA VAL A 119 -12.35 -21.73 30.82
C VAL A 119 -11.19 -21.36 29.89
N PRO A 120 -9.93 -21.75 30.18
CA PRO A 120 -8.80 -21.28 29.40
C PRO A 120 -8.80 -21.79 27.95
N THR A 121 -9.22 -23.03 27.75
CA THR A 121 -9.17 -23.68 26.43
C THR A 121 -10.34 -24.64 26.24
N TYR A 122 -10.92 -24.61 25.05
CA TYR A 122 -11.97 -25.50 24.59
C TYR A 122 -11.40 -26.43 23.52
N PHE A 123 -11.77 -27.71 23.58
CA PHE A 123 -11.30 -28.70 22.61
C PHE A 123 -12.45 -29.24 21.79
N PHE A 124 -12.28 -29.33 20.47
CA PHE A 124 -13.29 -29.82 19.55
C PHE A 124 -12.73 -30.98 18.72
N ARG A 125 -13.60 -31.95 18.38
CA ARG A 125 -13.30 -33.13 17.56
C ARG A 125 -14.45 -33.40 16.59
N THR A 126 -14.13 -33.62 15.32
CA THR A 126 -15.06 -34.19 14.33
C THR A 126 -14.29 -35.06 13.34
N SER A 127 -14.98 -35.62 12.35
CA SER A 127 -14.35 -36.45 11.33
C SER A 127 -15.17 -36.48 10.03
N PHE A 128 -14.49 -36.73 8.92
CA PHE A 128 -15.09 -37.04 7.63
C PHE A 128 -14.45 -38.30 7.03
N GLU A 129 -15.08 -38.87 6.00
CA GLU A 129 -14.55 -40.03 5.27
C GLU A 129 -14.00 -39.59 3.91
N ALA A 130 -12.89 -40.18 3.48
CA ALA A 130 -12.35 -40.02 2.13
C ALA A 130 -11.91 -41.38 1.59
N ASP A 131 -12.26 -41.72 0.36
CA ASP A 131 -11.78 -42.94 -0.30
C ASP A 131 -10.55 -42.68 -1.20
N ALA A 132 -9.96 -43.74 -1.76
CA ALA A 132 -8.79 -43.60 -2.63
C ALA A 132 -9.06 -42.79 -3.92
N THR A 133 -10.31 -42.69 -4.37
CA THR A 133 -10.72 -41.85 -5.51
C THR A 133 -10.72 -40.39 -5.11
N ASP A 134 -11.27 -40.09 -3.93
CA ASP A 134 -11.30 -38.74 -3.36
C ASP A 134 -9.88 -38.19 -3.19
N LEU A 135 -9.01 -38.95 -2.53
CA LEU A 135 -7.62 -38.55 -2.29
C LEU A 135 -6.81 -38.36 -3.58
N ALA A 136 -7.13 -39.12 -4.63
CA ALA A 136 -6.50 -38.94 -5.94
C ALA A 136 -7.04 -37.73 -6.71
N ALA A 137 -8.22 -37.23 -6.33
CA ALA A 137 -8.88 -36.11 -6.98
C ALA A 137 -8.67 -34.78 -6.26
N TRP A 138 -8.09 -34.76 -5.06
CA TRP A 138 -7.89 -33.56 -4.25
C TRP A 138 -6.40 -33.17 -4.17
N ARG A 139 -6.11 -31.88 -4.38
CA ARG A 139 -4.80 -31.27 -4.07
C ARG A 139 -4.69 -30.97 -2.59
N SER A 140 -5.74 -30.35 -2.05
CA SER A 140 -5.84 -29.88 -0.68
C SER A 140 -7.31 -29.80 -0.27
N LEU A 141 -7.57 -29.41 0.97
CA LEU A 141 -8.84 -28.89 1.44
C LEU A 141 -8.64 -27.44 1.85
N THR A 142 -9.63 -26.58 1.65
CA THR A 142 -9.63 -25.20 2.14
C THR A 142 -10.75 -25.04 3.16
N ALA A 143 -10.47 -24.36 4.27
CA ALA A 143 -11.44 -24.09 5.32
C ALA A 143 -11.54 -22.61 5.63
N ASP A 144 -12.77 -22.17 5.87
CA ASP A 144 -13.09 -20.85 6.42
C ASP A 144 -13.49 -21.04 7.89
N VAL A 145 -12.89 -20.24 8.77
CA VAL A 145 -13.07 -20.34 10.22
C VAL A 145 -13.22 -18.96 10.84
N THR A 146 -14.13 -18.86 11.79
CA THR A 146 -14.33 -17.65 12.60
C THR A 146 -14.06 -18.00 14.06
N TYR A 147 -13.16 -17.27 14.71
CA TYR A 147 -12.70 -17.60 16.06
C TYR A 147 -12.46 -16.35 16.91
N ASP A 148 -12.49 -16.51 18.23
CA ASP A 148 -12.15 -15.45 19.19
C ASP A 148 -10.81 -15.79 19.87
N ASP A 149 -9.97 -14.79 20.08
CA ASP A 149 -8.64 -14.85 20.70
C ASP A 149 -7.58 -15.71 19.95
N ALA A 150 -7.57 -17.04 20.10
CA ALA A 150 -6.56 -17.89 19.44
C ALA A 150 -7.04 -19.32 19.13
N LEU A 151 -6.52 -19.88 18.05
CA LEU A 151 -6.94 -21.17 17.50
C LEU A 151 -5.75 -22.04 17.10
N VAL A 152 -5.82 -23.35 17.34
CA VAL A 152 -4.90 -24.33 16.73
C VAL A 152 -5.68 -25.52 16.16
N VAL A 153 -5.44 -25.85 14.89
CA VAL A 153 -6.15 -26.90 14.15
C VAL A 153 -5.23 -28.06 13.81
N TYR A 154 -5.73 -29.28 13.99
CA TYR A 154 -5.06 -30.53 13.66
C TYR A 154 -5.92 -31.40 12.76
N VAL A 155 -5.29 -32.03 11.77
CA VAL A 155 -5.90 -33.09 10.96
C VAL A 155 -5.06 -34.35 11.08
N ASN A 156 -5.69 -35.46 11.45
CA ASN A 156 -5.02 -36.73 11.71
C ASN A 156 -3.81 -36.63 12.66
N GLY A 157 -3.86 -35.66 13.58
CA GLY A 157 -2.81 -35.39 14.58
C GLY A 157 -1.64 -34.55 14.11
N GLN A 158 -1.63 -34.13 12.85
CA GLN A 158 -0.70 -33.13 12.35
C GLN A 158 -1.32 -31.75 12.53
N ARG A 159 -0.57 -30.79 13.10
CA ARG A 159 -1.00 -29.37 13.14
C ARG A 159 -1.02 -28.85 11.71
N VAL A 160 -2.15 -28.30 11.28
CA VAL A 160 -2.35 -27.78 9.91
C VAL A 160 -2.57 -26.27 9.89
N ALA A 161 -3.04 -25.68 10.99
CA ALA A 161 -3.19 -24.23 11.11
C ALA A 161 -3.04 -23.81 12.58
N GLY A 162 -2.72 -22.54 12.79
CA GLY A 162 -2.92 -21.87 14.07
C GLY A 162 -2.86 -20.38 13.89
N PHE A 163 -3.71 -19.67 14.62
CA PHE A 163 -3.93 -18.25 14.50
C PHE A 163 -3.85 -17.62 15.88
N GLU A 164 -3.12 -16.50 15.98
CA GLU A 164 -2.78 -15.83 17.24
C GLU A 164 -2.18 -16.79 18.31
N ASP A 165 -1.52 -17.85 17.85
CA ASP A 165 -1.08 -18.98 18.68
C ASP A 165 0.40 -18.93 19.09
N SER A 166 1.08 -17.81 18.81
CA SER A 166 2.50 -17.61 19.11
C SER A 166 2.87 -17.88 20.58
N GLY A 167 1.93 -17.66 21.50
CA GLY A 167 2.06 -17.94 22.93
C GLY A 167 1.70 -19.37 23.39
N VAL A 168 1.28 -20.26 22.49
CA VAL A 168 0.70 -21.58 22.84
C VAL A 168 1.78 -22.62 23.14
N THR A 169 2.03 -22.83 24.43
CA THR A 169 3.04 -23.78 24.95
C THR A 169 2.42 -25.00 25.65
N GLN A 170 1.13 -24.98 25.95
CA GLN A 170 0.39 -26.01 26.68
C GLN A 170 -1.02 -26.20 26.10
N ASN A 171 -1.65 -27.35 26.39
CA ASN A 171 -3.03 -27.59 25.95
C ASN A 171 -4.02 -26.70 26.68
N VAL A 172 -3.85 -26.49 27.99
CA VAL A 172 -4.76 -25.67 28.81
C VAL A 172 -4.01 -24.42 29.27
N GLN A 173 -4.28 -23.29 28.62
CA GLN A 173 -3.71 -21.99 28.95
C GLN A 173 -4.58 -20.87 28.38
N TYR A 174 -4.27 -19.63 28.75
CA TYR A 174 -4.75 -18.46 28.02
C TYR A 174 -3.73 -18.10 26.91
N ALA A 175 -4.20 -17.71 25.74
CA ALA A 175 -3.43 -17.28 24.57
C ALA A 175 -4.32 -16.48 23.62
N GLY A 176 -3.72 -15.71 22.72
CA GLY A 176 -4.43 -14.80 21.80
C GLY A 176 -4.16 -13.33 22.07
N ASP A 177 -4.67 -12.49 21.19
CA ASP A 177 -4.41 -11.06 21.12
C ASP A 177 -5.34 -10.22 22.03
N ASN A 178 -6.39 -10.84 22.61
CA ASN A 178 -7.42 -10.19 23.41
C ASN A 178 -8.35 -9.26 22.61
N GLY A 179 -8.59 -9.60 21.34
CA GLY A 179 -9.54 -8.97 20.43
C GLY A 179 -10.94 -8.77 21.03
N GLY A 180 -11.69 -7.83 20.44
CA GLY A 180 -13.03 -7.47 20.91
C GLY A 180 -14.16 -8.19 20.19
N ASP A 181 -14.00 -8.40 18.88
CA ASP A 181 -14.91 -9.12 18.00
C ASP A 181 -14.16 -10.34 17.43
N PRO A 182 -14.85 -11.45 17.08
CA PRO A 182 -14.21 -12.61 16.46
C PRO A 182 -13.56 -12.29 15.10
N ASP A 183 -12.43 -12.93 14.82
CA ASP A 183 -11.71 -12.84 13.55
C ASP A 183 -12.16 -13.93 12.57
N GLU A 184 -12.18 -13.59 11.29
CA GLU A 184 -12.38 -14.52 10.18
C GLU A 184 -11.02 -14.87 9.56
N SER A 185 -10.80 -16.14 9.23
CA SER A 185 -9.56 -16.61 8.59
C SER A 185 -9.81 -17.82 7.70
N THR A 186 -8.89 -18.05 6.77
CA THR A 186 -8.88 -19.22 5.89
C THR A 186 -7.59 -20.00 6.08
N PHE A 187 -7.65 -21.34 5.99
CA PHE A 187 -6.44 -22.18 5.96
C PHE A 187 -6.59 -23.37 4.99
N SER A 188 -5.45 -23.94 4.60
CA SER A 188 -5.39 -25.11 3.72
C SER A 188 -4.88 -26.36 4.44
N VAL A 189 -5.40 -27.52 4.05
CA VAL A 189 -4.98 -28.84 4.50
C VAL A 189 -4.46 -29.61 3.29
N ASP A 190 -3.15 -29.88 3.26
CA ASP A 190 -2.56 -30.65 2.18
C ASP A 190 -3.12 -32.08 2.11
N ALA A 191 -3.39 -32.57 0.89
CA ALA A 191 -3.94 -33.92 0.72
C ALA A 191 -3.01 -35.02 1.24
N SER A 192 -1.70 -34.78 1.38
CA SER A 192 -0.75 -35.73 1.99
C SER A 192 -0.97 -35.96 3.49
N VAL A 193 -1.69 -35.06 4.18
CA VAL A 193 -2.10 -35.22 5.59
C VAL A 193 -3.30 -36.18 5.69
N LEU A 194 -4.04 -36.36 4.60
CA LEU A 194 -5.24 -37.18 4.56
C LEU A 194 -4.90 -38.67 4.37
N ARG A 195 -5.85 -39.53 4.75
CA ARG A 195 -5.75 -40.98 4.61
C ARG A 195 -7.06 -41.59 4.15
N GLU A 196 -6.97 -42.77 3.53
CA GLU A 196 -8.15 -43.53 3.13
C GLU A 196 -8.94 -43.96 4.39
N GLY A 197 -10.25 -43.73 4.37
CA GLY A 197 -11.17 -43.92 5.48
C GLY A 197 -11.36 -42.64 6.32
N THR A 198 -11.44 -42.82 7.64
CA THR A 198 -11.75 -41.73 8.57
C THR A 198 -10.59 -40.76 8.74
N ASN A 199 -10.85 -39.49 8.45
CA ASN A 199 -9.97 -38.35 8.71
C ASN A 199 -10.52 -37.55 9.89
N GLU A 200 -9.67 -37.35 10.90
CA GLU A 200 -10.06 -36.71 12.16
C GLU A 200 -9.63 -35.24 12.15
N VAL A 201 -10.54 -34.33 12.49
CA VAL A 201 -10.27 -32.90 12.65
C VAL A 201 -10.41 -32.55 14.12
N ALA A 202 -9.40 -31.88 14.66
CA ALA A 202 -9.32 -31.49 16.06
C ALA A 202 -8.96 -30.01 16.18
N VAL A 203 -9.58 -29.29 17.10
CA VAL A 203 -9.37 -27.84 17.28
C VAL A 203 -9.19 -27.54 18.76
N ALA A 204 -8.17 -26.75 19.11
CA ALA A 204 -8.02 -26.12 20.41
C ALA A 204 -8.26 -24.62 20.28
N LEU A 205 -9.28 -24.10 20.96
CA LEU A 205 -9.64 -22.68 21.01
C LEU A 205 -9.25 -22.13 22.38
N TYR A 206 -8.44 -21.07 22.39
CA TYR A 206 -7.85 -20.49 23.59
C TYR A 206 -8.48 -19.14 23.86
N GLN A 207 -8.83 -18.87 25.12
CA GLN A 207 -9.21 -17.54 25.58
C GLN A 207 -7.96 -16.69 25.84
N GLY A 208 -8.02 -15.39 25.60
CA GLY A 208 -6.91 -14.46 25.77
C GLY A 208 -6.53 -14.25 27.24
N ARG A 209 -7.50 -14.34 28.16
CA ARG A 209 -7.32 -14.06 29.59
C ARG A 209 -8.40 -14.68 30.48
N SER A 210 -8.14 -14.69 31.79
CA SER A 210 -9.04 -15.28 32.81
C SER A 210 -10.35 -14.53 33.10
N ASN A 211 -10.56 -13.40 32.44
CA ASN A 211 -11.71 -12.52 32.56
C ASN A 211 -12.11 -11.94 31.18
N SER A 212 -12.01 -12.77 30.14
CA SER A 212 -12.51 -12.44 28.81
C SER A 212 -14.03 -12.27 28.85
N SER A 213 -14.56 -11.38 28.00
CA SER A 213 -16.00 -11.16 27.92
C SER A 213 -16.71 -12.18 27.04
N ASP A 214 -15.97 -12.86 26.17
CA ASP A 214 -16.49 -13.70 25.10
C ASP A 214 -15.58 -14.86 24.79
N VAL A 215 -16.16 -15.80 24.04
CA VAL A 215 -15.51 -16.89 23.33
C VAL A 215 -16.33 -17.18 22.07
N TYR A 216 -15.67 -17.46 20.94
CA TYR A 216 -16.33 -17.84 19.70
C TYR A 216 -15.53 -18.84 18.88
N PHE A 217 -16.22 -19.79 18.25
CA PHE A 217 -15.68 -20.69 17.23
C PHE A 217 -16.79 -21.14 16.28
N ASP A 218 -16.59 -20.93 14.98
CA ASP A 218 -17.34 -21.59 13.92
C ASP A 218 -16.38 -22.06 12.82
N MET A 219 -16.49 -23.34 12.45
CA MET A 219 -15.85 -23.86 11.24
C MET A 219 -16.89 -23.80 10.13
N GLU A 220 -16.88 -22.70 9.39
CA GLU A 220 -17.92 -22.37 8.41
C GLU A 220 -17.93 -23.36 7.27
N SER A 221 -16.74 -23.71 6.77
CA SER A 221 -16.54 -24.64 5.67
C SER A 221 -15.22 -25.42 5.79
N LEU A 222 -15.18 -26.64 5.26
CA LEU A 222 -13.98 -27.36 4.86
C LEU A 222 -14.29 -28.05 3.54
N VAL A 223 -13.75 -27.55 2.44
CA VAL A 223 -14.12 -27.94 1.07
C VAL A 223 -12.91 -28.52 0.34
N PRO A 224 -13.07 -29.64 -0.40
CA PRO A 224 -11.97 -30.15 -1.22
C PRO A 224 -11.63 -29.24 -2.39
N VAL A 225 -10.33 -29.05 -2.61
CA VAL A 225 -9.76 -28.40 -3.80
C VAL A 225 -9.32 -29.50 -4.77
N ALA A 226 -9.84 -29.47 -6.00
CA ALA A 226 -9.53 -30.50 -6.98
C ALA A 226 -8.05 -30.47 -7.43
N ALA A 227 -7.49 -31.63 -7.74
CA ALA A 227 -6.08 -31.80 -8.13
C ALA A 227 -5.69 -31.08 -9.43
N ASP A 228 -6.67 -30.71 -10.27
CA ASP A 228 -6.46 -29.95 -11.51
C ASP A 228 -6.68 -28.44 -11.35
N VAL A 229 -7.04 -27.98 -10.15
CA VAL A 229 -7.17 -26.55 -9.81
C VAL A 229 -5.79 -26.04 -9.36
N PRO A 230 -5.21 -25.05 -10.07
CA PRO A 230 -3.93 -24.47 -9.69
C PRO A 230 -3.96 -23.88 -8.26
N ALA A 231 -2.79 -23.84 -7.65
CA ALA A 231 -2.52 -23.09 -6.44
C ALA A 231 -2.94 -21.63 -6.60
N GLN A 232 -3.47 -21.07 -5.52
CA GLN A 232 -3.62 -19.62 -5.41
C GLN A 232 -2.26 -19.06 -4.98
N ILE A 233 -1.71 -18.17 -5.81
CA ILE A 233 -0.48 -17.45 -5.53
C ILE A 233 -0.87 -15.99 -5.31
N SER A 234 -0.57 -15.45 -4.14
CA SER A 234 -0.86 -14.08 -3.72
C SER A 234 0.42 -13.36 -3.32
N ASP A 235 0.29 -12.06 -3.03
CA ASP A 235 1.32 -11.24 -2.37
C ASP A 235 2.67 -11.28 -3.07
N VAL A 236 2.64 -11.46 -4.39
CA VAL A 236 3.85 -11.41 -5.20
C VAL A 236 4.39 -9.99 -5.14
N VAL A 237 5.59 -9.84 -4.58
CA VAL A 237 6.28 -8.56 -4.45
C VAL A 237 7.74 -8.71 -4.85
N MET A 238 8.24 -7.69 -5.54
CA MET A 238 9.65 -7.54 -5.87
C MET A 238 10.28 -6.57 -4.88
N THR A 239 11.33 -7.00 -4.20
CA THR A 239 12.14 -6.15 -3.34
C THR A 239 13.55 -5.98 -3.89
N VAL A 240 14.28 -5.00 -3.38
CA VAL A 240 15.66 -4.74 -3.80
C VAL A 240 16.57 -5.95 -3.56
N GLY A 241 17.52 -6.19 -4.46
CA GLY A 241 18.63 -7.13 -4.26
C GLY A 241 19.80 -6.48 -3.52
N SER A 242 20.92 -7.20 -3.37
CA SER A 242 22.12 -6.63 -2.73
C SER A 242 22.78 -5.51 -3.54
N ASP A 243 22.52 -5.50 -4.86
CA ASP A 243 23.00 -4.53 -5.83
C ASP A 243 21.99 -4.33 -6.98
N GLU A 244 22.30 -3.42 -7.91
CA GLU A 244 21.49 -3.14 -9.10
C GLU A 244 21.33 -4.36 -10.05
N GLY A 245 22.23 -5.35 -9.94
CA GLY A 245 22.25 -6.59 -10.73
C GLY A 245 21.38 -7.70 -10.14
N SER A 246 20.70 -7.46 -9.03
CA SER A 246 19.87 -8.46 -8.35
C SER A 246 18.51 -7.90 -7.92
N ARG A 247 17.51 -8.79 -7.81
CA ARG A 247 16.16 -8.49 -7.31
C ARG A 247 15.70 -9.66 -6.46
N ASN A 248 15.00 -9.41 -5.37
CA ASN A 248 14.36 -10.49 -4.63
C ASN A 248 12.86 -10.55 -4.96
N LEU A 249 12.30 -11.74 -4.84
CA LEU A 249 10.87 -12.01 -4.97
C LEU A 249 10.37 -12.66 -3.69
N ALA A 250 9.25 -12.18 -3.17
CA ALA A 250 8.44 -12.88 -2.18
C ALA A 250 7.06 -13.17 -2.75
N TRP A 251 6.43 -14.25 -2.31
CA TRP A 251 5.03 -14.57 -2.59
C TRP A 251 4.47 -15.55 -1.57
N TYR A 252 3.15 -15.58 -1.46
CA TYR A 252 2.40 -16.59 -0.74
C TYR A 252 1.77 -17.59 -1.71
N SER A 253 1.61 -18.83 -1.26
CA SER A 253 0.96 -19.91 -2.00
C SER A 253 0.13 -20.78 -1.05
N ASP A 254 -1.05 -21.20 -1.50
CA ASP A 254 -1.86 -22.20 -0.82
C ASP A 254 -1.35 -23.65 -1.05
N SER A 255 -0.27 -23.84 -1.80
CA SER A 255 0.36 -25.14 -2.06
C SER A 255 1.53 -25.42 -1.11
N THR A 256 1.66 -26.68 -0.69
CA THR A 256 2.83 -27.16 0.06
C THR A 256 3.91 -27.79 -0.83
N SER A 257 3.67 -27.87 -2.15
CA SER A 257 4.67 -28.31 -3.11
C SER A 257 5.86 -27.35 -3.16
N ALA A 258 7.02 -27.87 -3.56
CA ALA A 258 8.16 -27.00 -3.82
C ALA A 258 7.88 -26.09 -5.03
N GLU A 259 8.06 -24.79 -4.84
CA GLU A 259 7.91 -23.77 -5.88
C GLU A 259 9.25 -23.08 -6.16
N VAL A 260 9.33 -22.43 -7.31
CA VAL A 260 10.52 -21.73 -7.80
C VAL A 260 10.12 -20.42 -8.48
N ALA A 261 11.07 -19.50 -8.62
CA ALA A 261 10.94 -18.41 -9.58
C ALA A 261 11.57 -18.82 -10.91
N GLN A 262 10.93 -18.48 -12.02
CA GLN A 262 11.48 -18.62 -13.36
C GLN A 262 11.70 -17.26 -13.99
N LEU A 263 12.85 -17.07 -14.64
CA LEU A 263 13.25 -15.82 -15.28
C LEU A 263 13.72 -16.07 -16.72
N VAL A 264 13.28 -15.20 -17.64
CA VAL A 264 13.78 -15.12 -19.02
C VAL A 264 13.94 -13.66 -19.45
N PRO A 265 14.79 -13.35 -20.44
CA PRO A 265 14.68 -12.08 -21.15
C PRO A 265 13.27 -11.95 -21.75
N ALA A 266 12.61 -10.79 -21.60
CA ALA A 266 11.23 -10.60 -22.04
C ALA A 266 11.04 -10.85 -23.55
N SER A 267 12.09 -10.64 -24.35
CA SER A 267 12.15 -11.00 -25.78
C SER A 267 11.96 -12.49 -26.09
N SER A 268 12.03 -13.37 -25.07
CA SER A 268 11.79 -14.81 -25.19
C SER A 268 10.31 -15.17 -25.09
N LEU A 269 9.44 -14.25 -24.66
CA LEU A 269 8.00 -14.47 -24.59
C LEU A 269 7.42 -14.62 -26.00
N VAL A 270 6.50 -15.57 -26.18
CA VAL A 270 5.79 -15.79 -27.44
C VAL A 270 4.32 -15.51 -27.21
N ALA A 271 3.81 -14.40 -27.77
CA ALA A 271 2.44 -13.94 -27.55
C ALA A 271 2.07 -13.82 -26.04
N GLY A 272 3.03 -13.34 -25.22
CA GLY A 272 2.89 -13.19 -23.78
C GLY A 272 3.06 -14.48 -22.96
N ALA A 273 3.19 -15.64 -23.62
CA ALA A 273 3.39 -16.91 -22.93
C ALA A 273 4.87 -17.13 -22.55
N PHE A 274 5.07 -17.66 -21.35
CA PHE A 274 6.37 -18.09 -20.86
C PHE A 274 6.89 -19.30 -21.67
N PRO A 275 8.17 -19.35 -22.05
CA PRO A 275 8.70 -20.44 -22.89
C PRO A 275 8.83 -21.76 -22.11
N GLU A 276 8.64 -22.89 -22.79
CA GLU A 276 8.82 -24.24 -22.21
C GLU A 276 10.28 -24.61 -21.90
N SER A 277 11.25 -23.82 -22.38
CA SER A 277 12.69 -24.09 -22.17
C SER A 277 13.51 -22.81 -22.21
N GLY A 278 14.70 -22.84 -21.60
CA GLY A 278 15.63 -21.70 -21.58
C GLY A 278 15.39 -20.70 -20.45
N ALA A 279 14.47 -21.01 -19.53
CA ALA A 279 14.30 -20.27 -18.29
C ALA A 279 15.44 -20.55 -17.31
N THR A 280 15.88 -19.50 -16.63
CA THR A 280 16.66 -19.64 -15.40
C THR A 280 15.68 -19.98 -14.28
N GLU A 281 15.88 -21.11 -13.63
CA GLU A 281 15.11 -21.50 -12.44
C GLU A 281 15.89 -21.10 -11.19
N VAL A 282 15.21 -20.41 -10.28
CA VAL A 282 15.73 -19.96 -9.00
C VAL A 282 14.93 -20.65 -7.91
N ALA A 283 15.61 -21.48 -7.11
CA ALA A 283 14.98 -22.14 -5.98
C ALA A 283 14.50 -21.12 -4.95
N SER A 284 13.31 -21.32 -4.39
CA SER A 284 12.85 -20.52 -3.25
C SER A 284 13.23 -21.17 -1.92
N THR A 285 13.50 -20.37 -0.90
CA THR A 285 13.29 -20.78 0.49
C THR A 285 11.82 -20.61 0.85
N SER A 286 11.26 -21.50 1.67
CA SER A 286 9.86 -21.42 2.05
C SER A 286 9.62 -21.80 3.52
N GLY A 287 8.45 -21.40 4.03
CA GLY A 287 7.96 -21.75 5.35
C GLY A 287 6.46 -21.51 5.44
N THR A 288 5.89 -21.78 6.62
CA THR A 288 4.47 -21.49 6.88
C THR A 288 4.33 -20.07 7.40
N ALA A 289 3.48 -19.29 6.75
CA ALA A 289 3.14 -17.92 7.09
C ALA A 289 2.18 -17.86 8.31
N THR A 290 1.92 -16.64 8.80
CA THR A 290 1.11 -16.40 10.00
C THR A 290 -0.35 -16.82 9.81
N ASP A 291 -0.86 -16.76 8.58
CA ASP A 291 -2.18 -17.28 8.19
C ASP A 291 -2.22 -18.77 7.82
N GLY A 292 -1.08 -19.45 7.87
CA GLY A 292 -0.97 -20.86 7.50
C GLY A 292 -0.77 -21.13 6.01
N GLN A 293 -0.68 -20.10 5.16
CA GLN A 293 -0.20 -20.25 3.78
C GLN A 293 1.31 -20.56 3.76
N GLN A 294 1.84 -20.86 2.58
CA GLN A 294 3.27 -21.04 2.39
C GLN A 294 3.88 -19.75 1.83
N TYR A 295 4.79 -19.13 2.59
CA TYR A 295 5.60 -18.03 2.06
C TYR A 295 6.81 -18.59 1.32
N HIS A 296 7.25 -17.87 0.30
CA HIS A 296 8.40 -18.22 -0.52
C HIS A 296 9.24 -16.99 -0.81
N HIS A 297 10.57 -17.14 -0.76
CA HIS A 297 11.53 -16.10 -1.15
C HIS A 297 12.54 -16.63 -2.15
N ALA A 298 12.85 -15.84 -3.18
CA ALA A 298 13.85 -16.17 -4.20
C ALA A 298 14.64 -14.94 -4.63
N THR A 299 15.94 -15.10 -4.90
CA THR A 299 16.82 -14.03 -5.39
C THR A 299 17.15 -14.24 -6.86
N LEU A 300 16.69 -13.31 -7.70
CA LEU A 300 17.12 -13.18 -9.09
C LEU A 300 18.47 -12.45 -9.11
N ASP A 301 19.49 -13.07 -9.68
CA ASP A 301 20.87 -12.54 -9.71
C ASP A 301 21.44 -12.57 -11.14
N GLY A 302 22.51 -11.81 -11.37
CA GLY A 302 23.20 -11.71 -12.65
C GLY A 302 22.38 -10.98 -13.71
N LEU A 303 21.52 -10.05 -13.30
CA LEU A 303 20.69 -9.25 -14.20
C LEU A 303 21.57 -8.22 -14.92
N ALA A 304 21.57 -8.29 -16.25
CA ALA A 304 22.22 -7.27 -17.07
C ALA A 304 21.48 -5.92 -16.97
N PRO A 305 22.19 -4.78 -17.01
CA PRO A 305 21.58 -3.45 -17.08
C PRO A 305 20.83 -3.24 -18.40
N SER A 306 19.98 -2.23 -18.46
CA SER A 306 19.16 -1.84 -19.63
C SER A 306 18.36 -3.00 -20.23
N THR A 307 17.94 -3.97 -19.41
CA THR A 307 17.35 -5.22 -19.90
C THR A 307 15.97 -5.43 -19.33
N GLU A 308 15.03 -5.79 -20.20
CA GLU A 308 13.69 -6.20 -19.82
C GLU A 308 13.64 -7.71 -19.63
N TYR A 309 13.15 -8.13 -18.47
CA TYR A 309 12.98 -9.53 -18.10
C TYR A 309 11.49 -9.85 -17.88
N ALA A 310 11.15 -11.12 -18.02
CA ALA A 310 9.87 -11.67 -17.62
C ALA A 310 10.07 -12.77 -16.58
N TYR A 311 9.27 -12.75 -15.53
CA TYR A 311 9.28 -13.78 -14.51
C TYR A 311 7.88 -14.33 -14.23
N ARG A 312 7.86 -15.49 -13.59
CA ARG A 312 6.69 -16.10 -12.93
C ARG A 312 7.16 -16.92 -11.74
N VAL A 313 6.29 -17.12 -10.76
CA VAL A 313 6.56 -17.95 -9.58
C VAL A 313 5.54 -19.07 -9.48
N GLY A 314 5.89 -20.17 -8.81
CA GLY A 314 5.03 -21.36 -8.68
C GLY A 314 5.73 -22.65 -9.09
N SER A 315 4.97 -23.61 -9.61
CA SER A 315 5.48 -24.92 -10.02
C SER A 315 4.73 -25.53 -11.21
N ASP A 316 5.34 -26.49 -11.90
CA ASP A 316 4.63 -27.30 -12.90
C ASP A 316 3.59 -28.25 -12.26
N THR A 317 3.70 -28.52 -10.96
CA THR A 317 2.80 -29.41 -10.22
C THR A 317 1.46 -28.72 -9.97
N ASP A 318 1.50 -27.54 -9.36
CA ASP A 318 0.30 -26.83 -8.89
C ASP A 318 0.07 -25.52 -9.63
N GLY A 319 0.83 -25.22 -10.67
CA GLY A 319 0.62 -24.07 -11.53
C GLY A 319 1.49 -22.86 -11.19
N TRP A 320 1.37 -21.86 -12.04
CA TRP A 320 2.24 -20.69 -12.05
C TRP A 320 1.41 -19.41 -11.92
N SER A 321 2.01 -18.39 -11.31
CA SER A 321 1.52 -17.02 -11.32
C SER A 321 1.36 -16.50 -12.77
N PRO A 322 0.59 -15.42 -12.98
CA PRO A 322 0.70 -14.62 -14.19
C PRO A 322 2.16 -14.24 -14.49
N VAL A 323 2.47 -14.08 -15.77
CA VAL A 323 3.78 -13.60 -16.21
C VAL A 323 3.86 -12.10 -15.97
N THR A 324 4.88 -11.68 -15.25
CA THR A 324 5.17 -10.27 -14.97
C THR A 324 6.47 -9.85 -15.65
N THR A 325 6.53 -8.62 -16.16
CA THR A 325 7.74 -8.05 -16.75
C THR A 325 8.28 -6.91 -15.91
N PHE A 326 9.60 -6.81 -15.84
CA PHE A 326 10.31 -5.68 -15.20
C PHE A 326 11.54 -5.30 -16.02
N ARG A 327 12.09 -4.13 -15.72
CA ARG A 327 13.27 -3.59 -16.41
C ARG A 327 14.35 -3.21 -15.41
N THR A 328 15.59 -3.54 -15.73
CA THR A 328 16.76 -3.04 -14.99
C THR A 328 17.16 -1.65 -15.47
N GLY A 329 17.67 -0.84 -14.54
CA GLY A 329 18.26 0.47 -14.81
C GLY A 329 19.39 0.42 -15.82
N ASP A 330 19.80 1.58 -16.31
CA ASP A 330 20.83 1.66 -17.36
C ASP A 330 22.24 1.31 -16.88
N GLY A 331 22.48 1.32 -15.57
CA GLY A 331 23.75 1.01 -14.93
C GLY A 331 24.81 2.08 -15.19
N ASP A 332 24.39 3.34 -15.41
CA ASP A 332 25.30 4.47 -15.62
C ASP A 332 25.68 5.23 -14.33
N GLY A 333 25.05 4.85 -13.21
CA GLY A 333 25.26 5.40 -11.87
C GLY A 333 24.22 6.44 -11.45
N ALA A 334 23.52 7.08 -12.39
CA ALA A 334 22.41 7.97 -12.09
C ALA A 334 21.08 7.21 -12.10
N TYR A 335 20.19 7.51 -11.16
CA TYR A 335 18.88 6.87 -11.08
C TYR A 335 17.90 7.75 -10.31
N SER A 336 16.62 7.38 -10.33
CA SER A 336 15.61 8.00 -9.48
C SER A 336 14.80 6.96 -8.73
N PHE A 337 14.22 7.35 -7.60
CA PHE A 337 13.30 6.51 -6.85
C PHE A 337 12.22 7.34 -6.16
N VAL A 338 11.10 6.69 -5.87
CA VAL A 338 9.99 7.28 -5.11
C VAL A 338 10.19 6.94 -3.64
N PHE A 339 10.24 7.94 -2.76
CA PHE A 339 10.28 7.79 -1.30
C PHE A 339 8.93 8.13 -0.67
N ILE A 340 8.42 7.24 0.18
CA ILE A 340 7.11 7.33 0.84
C ILE A 340 7.22 7.00 2.33
N GLY A 341 6.37 7.64 3.12
CA GLY A 341 6.16 7.32 4.53
C GLY A 341 4.79 6.74 4.77
N ASP A 342 4.68 5.86 5.76
CA ASP A 342 3.47 5.62 6.54
C ASP A 342 2.21 5.44 5.67
N ALA A 343 2.25 4.44 4.78
CA ALA A 343 1.03 3.97 4.11
C ALA A 343 0.06 3.43 5.17
N GLN A 344 0.58 2.70 6.16
CA GLN A 344 -0.05 2.28 7.41
C GLN A 344 -1.52 1.86 7.18
N ILE A 345 -1.71 0.88 6.30
CA ILE A 345 -3.06 0.44 5.90
C ILE A 345 -3.84 -0.02 7.14
N GLY A 346 -5.03 0.55 7.34
CA GLY A 346 -5.89 0.30 8.50
C GLY A 346 -5.84 1.40 9.57
N ALA A 347 -4.91 2.36 9.49
CA ALA A 347 -4.76 3.40 10.51
C ALA A 347 -5.93 4.40 10.55
N SER A 348 -6.66 4.60 9.46
CA SER A 348 -7.85 5.45 9.45
C SER A 348 -9.07 4.80 10.12
N GLY A 349 -9.00 3.49 10.38
CA GLY A 349 -10.14 2.64 10.71
C GLY A 349 -10.92 2.15 9.48
N ASP A 350 -10.46 2.45 8.26
CA ASP A 350 -11.02 2.02 6.99
C ASP A 350 -9.89 1.57 6.04
N ALA A 351 -9.52 0.28 6.12
CA ALA A 351 -8.40 -0.28 5.37
C ALA A 351 -8.63 -0.24 3.84
N ASP A 352 -9.87 -0.30 3.38
CA ASP A 352 -10.21 -0.18 1.95
C ASP A 352 -9.92 1.23 1.44
N ALA A 353 -10.29 2.26 2.23
CA ALA A 353 -9.99 3.65 1.91
C ALA A 353 -8.48 3.92 1.91
N ASP A 354 -7.75 3.39 2.90
CA ASP A 354 -6.30 3.51 2.98
C ASP A 354 -5.62 2.84 1.78
N THR A 355 -6.08 1.65 1.40
CA THR A 355 -5.61 0.91 0.23
C THR A 355 -5.87 1.67 -1.06
N ALA A 356 -7.05 2.27 -1.21
CA ALA A 356 -7.38 3.08 -2.38
C ALA A 356 -6.49 4.34 -2.47
N GLY A 357 -6.23 5.01 -1.35
CA GLY A 357 -5.32 6.16 -1.28
C GLY A 357 -3.88 5.79 -1.60
N TRP A 358 -3.41 4.65 -1.10
CA TRP A 358 -2.08 4.11 -1.39
C TRP A 358 -1.90 3.80 -2.88
N ASN A 359 -2.83 3.05 -3.47
CA ASN A 359 -2.84 2.76 -4.92
C ASN A 359 -2.83 4.04 -5.76
N ALA A 360 -3.67 5.02 -5.40
CA ALA A 360 -3.72 6.30 -6.10
C ALA A 360 -2.39 7.07 -6.05
N THR A 361 -1.70 7.06 -4.90
CA THR A 361 -0.37 7.68 -4.75
C THR A 361 0.66 7.02 -5.66
N LEU A 362 0.72 5.68 -5.71
CA LEU A 362 1.66 4.99 -6.59
C LEU A 362 1.33 5.17 -8.08
N ASP A 363 0.06 5.18 -8.47
CA ASP A 363 -0.36 5.47 -9.85
C ASP A 363 0.06 6.88 -10.29
N VAL A 364 -0.08 7.86 -9.39
CA VAL A 364 0.36 9.24 -9.65
C VAL A 364 1.88 9.32 -9.74
N ALA A 365 2.59 8.67 -8.82
CA ALA A 365 4.05 8.67 -8.80
C ALA A 365 4.65 7.99 -10.04
N GLU A 366 4.18 6.80 -10.42
CA GLU A 366 4.64 6.09 -11.63
C GLU A 366 4.33 6.89 -12.90
N ARG A 367 3.16 7.54 -12.98
CA ARG A 367 2.83 8.38 -14.14
C ARG A 367 3.71 9.63 -14.24
N ALA A 368 4.06 10.25 -13.12
CA ALA A 368 4.91 11.44 -13.08
C ALA A 368 6.41 11.09 -13.25
N PHE A 369 6.83 9.94 -12.74
CA PHE A 369 8.23 9.49 -12.68
C PHE A 369 8.34 8.03 -13.17
N PRO A 370 8.06 7.76 -14.46
CA PRO A 370 7.98 6.39 -15.01
C PRO A 370 9.32 5.65 -15.03
N ASP A 371 10.43 6.39 -14.91
CA ASP A 371 11.79 5.85 -14.88
C ASP A 371 12.31 5.64 -13.44
N SER A 372 11.43 5.71 -12.43
CA SER A 372 11.80 5.38 -11.05
C SER A 372 12.20 3.91 -10.94
N GLU A 373 13.40 3.68 -10.41
CA GLU A 373 14.01 2.36 -10.33
C GLU A 373 13.73 1.63 -9.02
N MET A 374 13.22 2.33 -8.01
CA MET A 374 12.82 1.79 -6.71
C MET A 374 11.59 2.53 -6.14
N ILE A 375 10.86 1.85 -5.27
CA ILE A 375 9.92 2.46 -4.32
C ILE A 375 10.50 2.25 -2.93
N PHE A 376 10.67 3.31 -2.15
CA PHE A 376 11.36 3.31 -0.87
C PHE A 376 10.39 3.71 0.24
N SER A 377 10.00 2.74 1.08
CA SER A 377 9.10 2.93 2.22
C SER A 377 9.87 3.15 3.51
N ALA A 378 9.54 4.23 4.23
CA ALA A 378 10.11 4.57 5.52
C ALA A 378 9.59 3.70 6.70
N GLY A 379 8.76 2.68 6.45
CA GLY A 379 8.15 1.84 7.49
C GLY A 379 6.65 2.10 7.66
N ASP A 380 6.04 1.31 8.53
CA ASP A 380 4.59 1.26 8.77
C ASP A 380 3.83 1.00 7.47
N GLN A 381 4.03 -0.19 6.91
CA GLN A 381 3.26 -0.63 5.74
C GLN A 381 1.81 -0.92 6.15
N VAL A 382 1.63 -1.60 7.27
CA VAL A 382 0.33 -1.95 7.85
C VAL A 382 0.16 -1.31 9.21
N ASN A 383 -1.08 -1.18 9.71
CA ASN A 383 -1.36 -0.67 11.04
C ASN A 383 -1.32 -1.76 12.13
N THR A 384 -1.54 -3.02 11.77
CA THR A 384 -1.55 -4.16 12.69
C THR A 384 -0.60 -5.23 12.15
N ALA A 385 0.49 -5.48 12.86
CA ALA A 385 1.63 -6.27 12.39
C ALA A 385 1.27 -7.67 11.84
N SER A 386 0.25 -8.35 12.39
CA SER A 386 -0.19 -9.69 11.97
C SER A 386 -1.36 -9.69 10.98
N ASN A 387 -1.89 -8.52 10.60
CA ASN A 387 -3.11 -8.45 9.79
C ASN A 387 -2.81 -8.63 8.31
N GLU A 388 -3.08 -9.83 7.80
CA GLU A 388 -2.83 -10.19 6.39
C GLU A 388 -3.67 -9.37 5.40
N ALA A 389 -4.93 -9.02 5.73
CA ALA A 389 -5.76 -8.19 4.86
C ALA A 389 -5.18 -6.77 4.66
N GLN A 390 -4.51 -6.22 5.68
CA GLN A 390 -3.78 -4.96 5.53
C GLN A 390 -2.54 -5.12 4.66
N TYR A 391 -1.84 -6.26 4.72
CA TYR A 391 -0.74 -6.57 3.79
C TYR A 391 -1.24 -6.75 2.36
N GLU A 392 -2.33 -7.47 2.13
CA GLU A 392 -2.99 -7.60 0.82
C GLU A 392 -3.32 -6.21 0.26
N GLY A 393 -3.86 -5.31 1.10
CA GLY A 393 -4.12 -3.92 0.74
C GLY A 393 -2.84 -3.17 0.33
N PHE A 394 -1.79 -3.27 1.14
CA PHE A 394 -0.49 -2.64 0.84
C PHE A 394 0.18 -3.21 -0.42
N LEU A 395 0.06 -4.51 -0.68
CA LEU A 395 0.67 -5.25 -1.80
C LEU A 395 -0.21 -5.29 -3.07
N SER A 396 -1.42 -4.72 -2.99
CA SER A 396 -2.34 -4.63 -4.12
C SER A 396 -1.82 -3.85 -5.35
N PRO A 397 -0.99 -2.79 -5.24
CA PRO A 397 -0.50 -2.07 -6.41
C PRO A 397 0.35 -2.94 -7.34
N ASP A 398 0.06 -2.92 -8.65
CA ASP A 398 0.80 -3.70 -9.65
C ASP A 398 2.27 -3.28 -9.77
N GLN A 399 2.60 -2.05 -9.37
CA GLN A 399 3.95 -1.50 -9.36
C GLN A 399 4.88 -2.34 -8.49
N LEU A 400 4.40 -2.85 -7.35
CA LEU A 400 5.21 -3.62 -6.40
C LEU A 400 5.64 -5.00 -6.94
N ARG A 401 5.03 -5.47 -8.03
CA ARG A 401 5.46 -6.67 -8.76
C ARG A 401 6.57 -6.39 -9.77
N ARG A 402 6.87 -5.11 -10.07
CA ARG A 402 7.67 -4.69 -11.23
C ARG A 402 8.79 -3.71 -10.88
N ILE A 403 8.60 -2.87 -9.86
CA ILE A 403 9.56 -1.90 -9.34
C ILE A 403 9.99 -2.41 -7.96
N PRO A 404 11.29 -2.62 -7.70
CA PRO A 404 11.75 -3.13 -6.43
C PRO A 404 11.37 -2.20 -5.27
N LEU A 405 10.73 -2.79 -4.28
CA LEU A 405 10.41 -2.16 -3.01
C LEU A 405 11.59 -2.26 -2.04
N VAL A 406 11.90 -1.14 -1.40
CA VAL A 406 12.78 -1.06 -0.22
C VAL A 406 11.89 -0.74 0.96
N THR A 407 11.99 -1.52 2.04
CA THR A 407 11.16 -1.35 3.24
C THR A 407 12.02 -1.13 4.47
N ASN A 408 11.65 -0.14 5.29
CA ASN A 408 11.99 -0.13 6.71
C ASN A 408 10.91 -0.86 7.52
N ILE A 409 11.28 -1.30 8.72
CA ILE A 409 10.33 -1.83 9.71
C ILE A 409 9.92 -0.67 10.61
N GLY A 410 8.64 -0.35 10.61
CA GLY A 410 8.03 0.61 11.54
C GLY A 410 7.48 -0.05 12.80
N ASN A 411 6.95 0.74 13.72
CA ASN A 411 6.45 0.22 14.99
C ASN A 411 5.14 -0.53 14.85
N HIS A 412 4.43 -0.37 13.72
CA HIS A 412 3.24 -1.13 13.39
C HIS A 412 3.54 -2.44 12.65
N ASP A 413 4.75 -2.61 12.09
CA ASP A 413 5.16 -3.83 11.39
C ASP A 413 5.84 -4.85 12.32
N VAL A 414 6.51 -4.37 13.38
CA VAL A 414 7.50 -5.15 14.15
C VAL A 414 6.91 -6.27 15.01
N ALA A 415 5.64 -6.17 15.41
CA ALA A 415 5.05 -7.04 16.44
C ALA A 415 4.71 -8.46 15.95
N SER A 416 4.98 -8.79 14.69
CA SER A 416 4.73 -10.08 14.05
C SER A 416 5.89 -10.47 13.13
N LEU A 417 5.99 -11.76 12.79
CA LEU A 417 6.89 -12.24 11.73
C LEU A 417 6.28 -12.10 10.33
N ALA A 418 5.02 -11.67 10.20
CA ALA A 418 4.38 -11.44 8.90
C ALA A 418 5.19 -10.52 7.99
N TYR A 419 5.85 -9.49 8.54
CA TYR A 419 6.77 -8.66 7.78
C TYR A 419 7.90 -9.47 7.12
N GLU A 420 8.58 -10.35 7.88
CA GLU A 420 9.66 -11.19 7.36
C GLU A 420 9.13 -12.26 6.38
N GLN A 421 7.84 -12.58 6.42
CA GLN A 421 7.20 -13.53 5.51
C GLN A 421 6.84 -12.86 4.16
N HIS A 422 6.33 -11.63 4.20
CA HIS A 422 5.98 -10.83 3.01
C HIS A 422 7.18 -10.22 2.30
N PHE A 423 8.26 -9.91 3.02
CA PHE A 423 9.41 -9.21 2.45
C PHE A 423 10.70 -9.98 2.62
N THR A 424 11.52 -9.97 1.57
CA THR A 424 12.87 -10.53 1.59
C THR A 424 13.87 -9.43 1.26
N LEU A 425 14.78 -9.15 2.20
CA LEU A 425 15.74 -8.05 2.11
C LEU A 425 17.17 -8.59 2.04
N PRO A 426 18.08 -7.90 1.32
CA PRO A 426 19.46 -8.33 1.20
C PRO A 426 20.25 -8.02 2.47
N ASN A 427 21.25 -8.85 2.78
CA ASN A 427 22.24 -8.60 3.84
C ASN A 427 21.66 -8.23 5.22
N VAL A 428 20.54 -8.84 5.60
CA VAL A 428 19.93 -8.64 6.93
C VAL A 428 20.86 -9.21 8.01
N SER A 429 21.17 -8.37 8.99
CA SER A 429 21.99 -8.69 10.15
C SER A 429 21.23 -9.60 11.12
N ALA A 430 21.89 -10.67 11.55
CA ALA A 430 21.39 -11.53 12.62
C ALA A 430 21.71 -10.97 14.02
N ASP A 431 22.65 -10.03 14.10
CA ASP A 431 23.25 -9.57 15.37
C ASP A 431 22.80 -8.14 15.76
N HIS A 432 22.27 -7.36 14.81
CA HIS A 432 21.86 -5.96 15.01
C HIS A 432 20.45 -5.70 14.49
N GLY A 433 19.69 -4.84 15.17
CA GLY A 433 18.33 -4.45 14.74
C GLY A 433 17.29 -5.55 14.86
N LYS A 434 17.55 -6.57 15.68
CA LYS A 434 16.58 -7.65 15.95
C LYS A 434 16.17 -7.59 17.42
N PRO A 435 15.02 -6.97 17.74
CA PRO A 435 14.64 -6.73 19.13
C PRO A 435 14.47 -8.00 19.97
N ASP A 436 13.91 -9.06 19.37
CA ASP A 436 13.88 -10.43 19.90
C ASP A 436 13.48 -11.45 18.80
N ALA A 437 13.27 -12.71 19.20
CA ALA A 437 12.94 -13.80 18.27
C ALA A 437 11.46 -13.84 17.83
N ALA A 438 10.56 -13.13 18.52
CA ALA A 438 9.13 -13.12 18.21
C ALA A 438 8.72 -11.92 17.33
N ARG A 439 9.58 -10.91 17.23
CA ARG A 439 9.37 -9.69 16.46
C ARG A 439 10.19 -9.69 15.17
N ALA A 440 9.64 -9.11 14.10
CA ALA A 440 10.36 -8.92 12.85
C ALA A 440 11.61 -8.07 13.07
N GLY A 441 12.72 -8.40 12.42
CA GLY A 441 13.87 -7.55 12.51
C GLY A 441 15.20 -8.06 11.98
N GLY A 442 16.05 -7.06 11.85
CA GLY A 442 17.44 -7.07 11.48
C GLY A 442 17.74 -5.73 10.79
N ASP A 443 18.85 -5.10 11.12
CA ASP A 443 19.38 -4.04 10.26
C ASP A 443 19.85 -4.66 8.94
N TYR A 444 19.82 -3.92 7.84
CA TYR A 444 20.27 -4.46 6.56
C TYR A 444 20.93 -3.40 5.69
N TRP A 445 21.59 -3.83 4.61
CA TRP A 445 22.25 -2.91 3.69
C TRP A 445 22.25 -3.41 2.26
N PHE A 446 22.34 -2.49 1.31
CA PHE A 446 22.51 -2.79 -0.11
C PHE A 446 23.22 -1.65 -0.82
N THR A 447 23.66 -1.91 -2.04
CA THR A 447 24.21 -0.88 -2.93
C THR A 447 23.28 -0.67 -4.13
N TYR A 448 23.22 0.55 -4.66
CA TYR A 448 22.52 0.84 -5.91
C TYR A 448 23.22 1.99 -6.62
N GLY A 449 23.68 1.78 -7.86
CA GLY A 449 24.72 2.62 -8.45
C GLY A 449 25.89 2.81 -7.48
N ASP A 450 26.38 4.04 -7.35
CA ASP A 450 27.45 4.40 -6.40
C ASP A 450 26.92 4.80 -5.01
N THR A 451 25.74 4.31 -4.59
CA THR A 451 25.15 4.64 -3.28
C THR A 451 25.09 3.42 -2.37
N LEU A 452 25.55 3.57 -1.14
CA LEU A 452 25.39 2.59 -0.07
C LEU A 452 24.22 2.99 0.82
N TYR A 453 23.23 2.12 0.88
CA TYR A 453 22.06 2.26 1.74
C TYR A 453 22.19 1.35 2.96
N ILE A 454 21.98 1.90 4.14
CA ILE A 454 21.98 1.16 5.41
C ILE A 454 20.66 1.44 6.11
N SER A 455 19.93 0.38 6.42
CA SER A 455 18.61 0.44 7.03
C SER A 455 18.66 -0.07 8.46
N PHE A 456 18.17 0.75 9.41
CA PHE A 456 18.03 0.32 10.79
C PHE A 456 16.59 -0.07 11.09
N ASN A 457 16.41 -1.19 11.78
CA ASN A 457 15.17 -1.50 12.47
C ASN A 457 15.15 -0.75 13.80
N SER A 458 14.78 0.53 13.76
CA SER A 458 14.70 1.41 14.93
C SER A 458 13.67 1.01 15.99
N ASN A 459 12.99 -0.13 15.87
CA ASN A 459 12.24 -0.73 16.97
C ASN A 459 13.14 -1.43 17.99
N ASP A 460 14.35 -1.78 17.58
CA ASP A 460 15.42 -2.08 18.52
C ASP A 460 15.87 -0.78 19.17
N THR A 461 16.04 -0.80 20.49
CA THR A 461 16.45 0.38 21.26
C THR A 461 17.96 0.45 21.43
N ASP A 462 18.71 -0.49 20.85
CA ASP A 462 20.17 -0.48 20.86
C ASP A 462 20.76 0.43 19.77
N ASP A 463 20.64 1.74 19.98
CA ASP A 463 21.18 2.77 19.08
C ASP A 463 22.70 2.64 18.88
N ALA A 464 23.41 2.15 19.91
CA ALA A 464 24.84 1.88 19.81
C ALA A 464 25.13 0.68 18.90
N GLY A 465 24.30 -0.36 18.96
CA GLY A 465 24.32 -1.50 18.04
C GLY A 465 24.09 -1.10 16.59
N HIS A 466 23.09 -0.25 16.31
CA HIS A 466 22.85 0.30 14.97
C HIS A 466 24.08 1.07 14.45
N ALA A 467 24.69 1.91 15.29
CA ALA A 467 25.89 2.64 14.94
C ALA A 467 27.14 1.74 14.79
N GLU A 468 27.18 0.60 15.47
CA GLU A 468 28.21 -0.44 15.27
C GLU A 468 28.04 -1.12 13.92
N PHE A 469 26.84 -1.59 13.60
CA PHE A 469 26.50 -2.17 12.30
C PHE A 469 26.88 -1.24 11.14
N ALA A 470 26.45 0.02 11.18
CA ALA A 470 26.80 0.99 10.15
C ALA A 470 28.32 1.18 10.01
N ARG A 471 29.07 1.17 11.12
CA ARG A 471 30.54 1.27 11.08
C ARG A 471 31.18 0.05 10.44
N GLU A 472 30.65 -1.15 10.67
CA GLU A 472 31.13 -2.37 10.05
C GLU A 472 30.88 -2.35 8.54
N VAL A 473 29.65 -2.07 8.12
CA VAL A 473 29.30 -1.97 6.70
C VAL A 473 30.12 -0.88 6.00
N LEU A 474 30.27 0.29 6.61
CA LEU A 474 31.07 1.39 6.02
C LEU A 474 32.57 1.09 6.01
N ALA A 475 33.09 0.31 6.96
CA ALA A 475 34.49 -0.11 6.92
C ALA A 475 34.78 -1.08 5.78
N GLU A 476 33.79 -1.86 5.36
CA GLU A 476 33.92 -2.83 4.26
C GLU A 476 33.59 -2.22 2.89
N HIS A 477 32.52 -1.42 2.79
CA HIS A 477 31.94 -0.96 1.53
C HIS A 477 31.91 0.58 1.37
N GLY A 478 32.22 1.34 2.42
CA GLY A 478 32.08 2.80 2.41
C GLY A 478 33.04 3.52 1.46
N ASP A 479 34.19 2.92 1.14
CA ASP A 479 35.16 3.47 0.18
C ASP A 479 34.72 3.27 -1.29
N GLU A 480 33.74 2.39 -1.53
CA GLU A 480 33.15 2.12 -2.84
C GLU A 480 31.96 3.04 -3.14
N ALA A 481 31.39 3.66 -2.08
CA ALA A 481 30.21 4.48 -2.18
C ALA A 481 30.53 5.97 -2.39
N ARG A 482 29.90 6.57 -3.39
CA ARG A 482 29.82 8.02 -3.57
C ARG A 482 28.91 8.64 -2.52
N TRP A 483 27.77 8.01 -2.25
CA TRP A 483 26.76 8.48 -1.30
C TRP A 483 26.52 7.44 -0.21
N LYS A 484 26.40 7.92 1.03
CA LYS A 484 26.04 7.09 2.19
C LYS A 484 24.68 7.55 2.70
N VAL A 485 23.68 6.70 2.52
CA VAL A 485 22.30 6.98 2.93
C VAL A 485 21.91 6.02 4.03
N VAL A 486 21.40 6.56 5.13
CA VAL A 486 20.84 5.77 6.22
C VAL A 486 19.31 5.94 6.23
N THR A 487 18.59 4.89 6.57
CA THR A 487 17.13 4.96 6.70
C THR A 487 16.67 4.26 7.98
N PHE A 488 15.69 4.84 8.67
CA PHE A 488 15.02 4.22 9.79
C PHE A 488 13.68 4.89 10.07
N HIS A 489 12.75 4.15 10.67
CA HIS A 489 11.38 4.59 10.78
C HIS A 489 11.18 5.80 11.72
N HIS A 490 11.63 5.70 12.97
CA HIS A 490 11.34 6.72 14.00
C HIS A 490 12.02 8.07 13.71
N SER A 491 11.24 9.11 13.42
CA SER A 491 11.75 10.45 13.13
C SER A 491 12.48 11.09 14.33
N VAL A 492 13.82 11.09 14.31
CA VAL A 492 14.60 11.78 15.36
C VAL A 492 14.42 13.30 15.31
N TYR A 493 13.95 13.87 14.21
CA TYR A 493 13.64 15.30 14.09
C TYR A 493 12.14 15.54 13.87
N SER A 494 11.32 14.86 14.67
CA SER A 494 9.87 15.05 14.76
C SER A 494 9.49 16.49 15.15
N THR A 495 8.48 17.04 14.47
CA THR A 495 7.84 18.33 14.80
C THR A 495 6.38 18.18 15.23
N ALA A 496 5.88 16.95 15.29
CA ALA A 496 4.54 16.62 15.72
C ALA A 496 4.52 15.95 17.11
N SER A 497 3.53 15.09 17.36
CA SER A 497 3.25 14.53 18.68
C SER A 497 4.39 13.71 19.29
N HIS A 498 5.32 13.20 18.48
CA HIS A 498 6.44 12.38 18.96
C HIS A 498 7.68 13.20 19.34
N SER A 499 7.66 14.53 19.24
CA SER A 499 8.87 15.36 19.40
C SER A 499 9.52 15.25 20.79
N ASP A 500 8.69 14.97 21.80
CA ASP A 500 9.03 14.87 23.22
C ASP A 500 8.98 13.43 23.78
N ASP A 501 8.75 12.43 22.92
CA ASP A 501 8.76 11.03 23.34
C ASP A 501 10.15 10.61 23.80
N SER A 502 10.22 9.83 24.88
CA SER A 502 11.48 9.57 25.58
C SER A 502 12.49 8.78 24.74
N ASP A 503 12.00 7.89 23.90
CA ASP A 503 12.80 7.09 22.98
C ASP A 503 13.28 7.95 21.80
N ILE A 504 12.45 8.86 21.26
CA ILE A 504 12.86 9.85 20.25
C ILE A 504 13.94 10.79 20.79
N ILE A 505 13.79 11.28 22.03
CA ILE A 505 14.82 12.11 22.68
C ILE A 505 16.14 11.36 22.82
N THR A 506 16.08 10.08 23.19
CA THR A 506 17.28 9.23 23.35
C THR A 506 17.96 9.02 21.99
N ARG A 507 17.20 8.59 20.98
CA ARG A 507 17.70 8.38 19.61
C ARG A 507 18.27 9.63 18.99
N ARG A 508 17.62 10.78 19.17
CA ARG A 508 18.12 12.10 18.73
C ARG A 508 19.45 12.44 19.39
N ALA A 509 19.70 12.00 20.63
CA ALA A 509 20.95 12.23 21.32
C ALA A 509 22.07 11.27 20.85
N ASP A 510 21.72 10.05 20.43
CA ASP A 510 22.69 8.98 20.18
C ASP A 510 23.01 8.79 18.69
N LEU A 511 22.00 8.71 17.81
CA LEU A 511 22.18 8.40 16.39
C LEU A 511 22.76 9.57 15.58
N PRO A 512 22.22 10.81 15.59
CA PRO A 512 22.78 11.88 14.77
C PRO A 512 24.27 12.14 14.98
N PRO A 513 24.82 12.18 16.22
CA PRO A 513 26.26 12.29 16.42
C PRO A 513 27.06 11.12 15.85
N ALA A 514 26.53 9.89 15.93
CA ALA A 514 27.19 8.73 15.37
C ALA A 514 27.21 8.76 13.84
N LEU A 515 26.10 9.15 13.21
CA LEU A 515 25.96 9.25 11.76
C LEU A 515 26.82 10.36 11.16
N SER A 516 26.89 11.53 11.83
CA SER A 516 27.86 12.58 11.48
C SER A 516 29.30 12.06 11.52
N ALA A 517 29.68 11.34 12.58
CA ALA A 517 31.03 10.80 12.72
C ALA A 517 31.37 9.69 11.70
N LEU A 518 30.37 9.13 11.02
CA LEU A 518 30.51 8.14 9.96
C LEU A 518 30.46 8.75 8.56
N ASP A 519 30.41 10.09 8.47
CA ASP A 519 30.27 10.87 7.24
C ASP A 519 29.05 10.43 6.40
N VAL A 520 27.91 10.14 7.07
CA VAL A 520 26.64 9.87 6.39
C VAL A 520 26.13 11.15 5.72
N ASP A 521 25.62 11.05 4.49
CA ASP A 521 25.18 12.22 3.71
C ASP A 521 23.71 12.57 3.98
N LEU A 522 22.85 11.55 4.00
CA LEU A 522 21.40 11.68 4.04
C LEU A 522 20.77 10.62 4.95
N VAL A 523 19.74 11.03 5.68
CA VAL A 523 18.89 10.16 6.50
C VAL A 523 17.43 10.31 6.09
N LEU A 524 16.77 9.18 5.80
CA LEU A 524 15.35 9.09 5.43
C LEU A 524 14.53 8.45 6.56
N MET A 525 13.38 9.03 6.91
CA MET A 525 12.54 8.63 8.06
C MET A 525 11.03 8.76 7.80
N GLY A 526 10.19 8.20 8.69
CA GLY A 526 8.72 8.27 8.67
C GLY A 526 8.15 8.55 10.06
N HIS A 527 7.15 7.78 10.52
CA HIS A 527 6.60 7.72 11.88
C HIS A 527 5.78 8.92 12.35
N ASP A 528 6.16 10.12 11.95
CA ASP A 528 5.61 11.36 12.51
C ASP A 528 4.40 11.88 11.73
N HIS A 529 4.02 11.22 10.62
CA HIS A 529 2.90 11.60 9.76
C HIS A 529 2.83 13.11 9.49
N VAL A 530 3.99 13.74 9.31
CA VAL A 530 4.21 15.14 8.97
C VAL A 530 5.49 15.24 8.16
N TYR A 531 5.50 16.08 7.13
CA TYR A 531 6.71 16.27 6.36
C TYR A 531 7.66 17.20 7.12
N VAL A 532 8.91 16.75 7.33
CA VAL A 532 9.97 17.57 7.92
C VAL A 532 11.25 17.41 7.13
N ARG A 533 11.88 18.53 6.78
CA ARG A 533 13.26 18.58 6.30
C ARG A 533 14.10 19.38 7.28
N SER A 534 15.19 18.81 7.76
CA SER A 534 16.13 19.53 8.64
C SER A 534 16.99 20.54 7.85
N TYR A 535 17.64 21.46 8.55
CA TYR A 535 18.90 22.01 8.06
C TYR A 535 19.95 20.90 7.96
N LEU A 536 21.10 21.17 7.34
CA LEU A 536 22.25 20.29 7.54
C LEU A 536 22.59 20.24 9.03
N MET A 537 22.82 19.04 9.58
CA MET A 537 23.06 18.84 11.01
C MET A 537 24.48 18.29 11.23
N SER A 538 25.26 18.94 12.09
CA SER A 538 26.51 18.39 12.63
C SER A 538 26.22 17.85 14.03
N GLY A 539 26.15 16.51 14.14
CA GLY A 539 25.52 15.82 15.26
C GLY A 539 24.10 16.32 15.49
N THR A 540 23.84 16.91 16.64
CA THR A 540 22.52 17.47 16.98
C THR A 540 22.39 18.97 16.68
N THR A 541 23.41 19.61 16.11
CA THR A 541 23.46 21.06 15.92
C THR A 541 23.16 21.43 14.46
N PRO A 542 22.16 22.28 14.18
CA PRO A 542 21.90 22.76 12.82
C PRO A 542 23.01 23.69 12.33
N VAL A 543 23.48 23.45 11.12
CA VAL A 543 24.44 24.28 10.40
C VAL A 543 23.69 25.23 9.49
N GLY A 544 23.49 26.45 9.99
CA GLY A 544 22.72 27.49 9.33
C GLY A 544 21.45 27.84 10.11
N THR A 545 21.01 29.09 9.97
CA THR A 545 19.73 29.58 10.48
C THR A 545 19.19 30.57 9.44
N GLY A 546 17.92 30.46 9.01
CA GLY A 546 17.37 31.40 8.04
C GLY A 546 16.30 30.83 7.12
N ALA A 547 16.15 31.40 5.93
CA ALA A 547 15.26 30.83 4.92
C ALA A 547 15.83 29.49 4.42
N PRO A 548 15.01 28.46 4.19
CA PRO A 548 15.46 27.19 3.64
C PRO A 548 16.12 27.39 2.29
N ALA A 549 17.32 26.84 2.11
CA ALA A 549 17.98 26.83 0.81
C ALA A 549 17.47 25.67 -0.04
N GLU A 550 17.33 25.91 -1.35
CA GLU A 550 17.02 24.88 -2.36
C GLU A 550 18.23 23.98 -2.66
N THR A 551 19.45 24.45 -2.37
CA THR A 551 20.68 23.67 -2.50
C THR A 551 21.50 23.78 -1.22
N VAL A 552 21.93 22.64 -0.70
CA VAL A 552 22.78 22.53 0.48
C VAL A 552 24.04 21.73 0.14
N THR A 553 25.18 22.15 0.68
CA THR A 553 26.49 21.52 0.43
C THR A 553 27.17 21.29 1.77
N PRO A 554 27.32 20.03 2.22
CA PRO A 554 28.03 19.69 3.44
C PRO A 554 29.46 20.22 3.43
N THR A 555 29.94 20.82 4.52
CA THR A 555 31.34 21.30 4.63
C THR A 555 32.19 20.49 5.63
N GLY A 556 31.64 19.39 6.13
CA GLY A 556 32.25 18.51 7.13
C GLY A 556 31.36 17.29 7.41
N ASP A 557 31.16 16.99 8.69
CA ASP A 557 30.35 15.86 9.21
C ASP A 557 28.83 16.13 9.21
N GLU A 558 28.37 16.91 8.23
CA GLU A 558 27.04 17.47 8.16
C GLU A 558 26.08 16.53 7.40
N VAL A 559 24.96 16.18 8.03
CA VAL A 559 23.98 15.22 7.51
C VAL A 559 22.63 15.91 7.27
N LEU A 560 21.97 15.59 6.16
CA LEU A 560 20.58 16.04 5.90
C LEU A 560 19.58 14.98 6.39
N TYR A 561 18.51 15.39 7.05
CA TYR A 561 17.43 14.49 7.52
C TYR A 561 16.11 14.88 6.86
N VAL A 562 15.38 13.89 6.36
CA VAL A 562 14.05 14.06 5.77
C VAL A 562 13.08 13.02 6.34
N THR A 563 11.98 13.50 6.88
CA THR A 563 10.85 12.70 7.35
C THR A 563 9.71 12.82 6.36
N ALA A 564 9.27 11.68 5.81
CA ALA A 564 8.11 11.62 4.94
C ALA A 564 6.79 11.78 5.72
N ASN A 565 5.78 12.31 5.03
CA ASN A 565 4.40 12.32 5.49
C ASN A 565 3.68 11.03 5.04
N SER A 566 2.43 10.83 5.47
CA SER A 566 1.61 9.70 5.02
C SER A 566 1.42 9.71 3.50
N SER A 567 1.53 8.52 2.90
CA SER A 567 1.40 8.29 1.45
C SER A 567 0.05 7.71 1.04
N SER A 568 -0.70 7.11 1.97
CA SER A 568 -2.08 6.65 1.73
C SER A 568 -3.11 7.70 2.12
N GLY A 569 -2.73 8.60 3.05
CA GLY A 569 -3.65 9.50 3.74
C GLY A 569 -4.45 8.86 4.87
N SER A 570 -3.99 7.71 5.37
CA SER A 570 -4.61 6.99 6.48
C SER A 570 -4.60 7.80 7.77
N LYS A 571 -3.55 8.61 8.00
CA LYS A 571 -3.36 9.35 9.25
C LYS A 571 -2.39 10.52 9.11
N TYR A 572 -2.61 11.58 9.89
CA TYR A 572 -1.82 12.81 9.91
C TYR A 572 -1.69 13.36 11.33
N TYR A 573 -0.57 14.04 11.63
CA TYR A 573 -0.40 14.77 12.90
C TYR A 573 -0.27 16.28 12.69
N ASP A 574 -0.83 17.03 13.65
CA ASP A 574 -0.62 18.46 13.78
C ASP A 574 0.84 18.76 14.14
N ILE A 575 1.37 19.86 13.59
CA ILE A 575 2.65 20.39 14.03
C ILE A 575 2.48 21.03 15.41
N GLU A 576 3.31 20.60 16.37
CA GLU A 576 3.26 21.08 17.74
C GLU A 576 3.91 22.48 17.91
N PRO A 577 3.58 23.25 18.96
CA PRO A 577 4.27 24.50 19.24
C PRO A 577 5.68 24.26 19.80
N GLY A 578 6.72 24.54 19.02
CA GLY A 578 8.11 24.43 19.47
C GLY A 578 9.06 25.31 18.66
N PRO A 579 10.26 25.63 19.17
CA PRO A 579 11.24 26.37 18.38
C PRO A 579 11.77 25.53 17.21
N PHE A 580 11.70 24.19 17.29
CA PHE A 580 12.16 23.22 16.29
C PHE A 580 13.32 23.73 15.44
N ASP A 581 14.38 24.21 16.10
CA ASP A 581 15.47 24.96 15.46
C ASP A 581 16.25 24.12 14.42
N PHE A 582 16.04 22.79 14.43
CA PHE A 582 16.57 21.86 13.43
C PHE A 582 15.77 21.86 12.11
N ALA A 583 14.49 22.24 12.13
CA ALA A 583 13.60 22.14 10.97
C ALA A 583 13.83 23.33 10.03
N ALA A 584 14.28 23.04 8.80
CA ALA A 584 14.28 24.02 7.73
C ALA A 584 12.87 24.15 7.15
N VAL A 585 12.22 23.03 6.84
CA VAL A 585 10.84 22.98 6.36
C VAL A 585 10.06 22.00 7.22
N GLN A 586 8.83 22.39 7.56
CA GLN A 586 7.82 21.52 8.17
C GLN A 586 6.51 21.79 7.43
N ASN A 587 5.79 20.75 7.05
CA ASN A 587 4.54 20.87 6.30
C ASN A 587 3.53 19.81 6.76
N GLN A 588 2.33 20.28 7.12
CA GLN A 588 1.15 19.44 7.27
C GLN A 588 -0.03 20.10 6.59
N GLU A 589 -0.48 19.49 5.50
CA GLU A 589 -1.62 19.95 4.71
C GLU A 589 -2.75 18.92 4.64
N TYR A 590 -2.62 17.80 5.37
CA TYR A 590 -3.61 16.73 5.42
C TYR A 590 -3.94 16.15 4.04
N THR A 591 -2.90 16.04 3.21
CA THR A 591 -2.95 15.46 1.88
C THR A 591 -1.80 14.47 1.72
N PRO A 592 -2.01 13.32 1.05
CA PRO A 592 -0.95 12.35 0.90
C PRO A 592 0.23 12.95 0.12
N ASN A 593 1.45 12.58 0.50
CA ASN A 593 2.65 13.02 -0.20
C ASN A 593 3.51 11.84 -0.63
N PHE A 594 4.32 12.07 -1.67
CA PHE A 594 5.44 11.23 -2.03
C PHE A 594 6.62 12.11 -2.46
N THR A 595 7.84 11.59 -2.39
CA THR A 595 9.05 12.33 -2.77
C THR A 595 9.71 11.65 -3.95
N ASN A 596 9.95 12.37 -5.05
CA ASN A 596 10.88 11.89 -6.07
C ASN A 596 12.30 12.22 -5.64
N VAL A 597 13.19 11.23 -5.65
CA VAL A 597 14.59 11.35 -5.30
C VAL A 597 15.44 11.02 -6.51
N GLU A 598 16.17 12.00 -7.02
CA GLU A 598 17.09 11.86 -8.16
C GLU A 598 18.52 11.81 -7.65
N VAL A 599 19.25 10.73 -7.93
CA VAL A 599 20.62 10.50 -7.48
C VAL A 599 21.56 10.57 -8.68
N SER A 600 22.66 11.30 -8.51
CA SER A 600 23.77 11.39 -9.46
C SER A 600 25.09 11.52 -8.71
N ASP A 601 26.22 11.40 -9.40
CA ASP A 601 27.55 11.64 -8.80
C ASP A 601 27.67 13.00 -8.12
N ALA A 602 26.98 14.01 -8.64
CA ALA A 602 27.13 15.40 -8.17
C ALA A 602 26.15 15.76 -7.05
N ALA A 603 24.93 15.23 -7.07
CA ALA A 603 23.89 15.62 -6.15
C ALA A 603 22.80 14.55 -5.95
N ILE A 604 22.13 14.61 -4.80
CA ILE A 604 20.83 14.01 -4.54
C ILE A 604 19.78 15.13 -4.53
N THR A 605 18.80 15.10 -5.42
CA THR A 605 17.68 16.05 -5.44
C THR A 605 16.42 15.38 -4.95
N MET A 606 15.80 15.93 -3.92
CA MET A 606 14.53 15.46 -3.38
C MET A 606 13.46 16.51 -3.63
N THR A 607 12.38 16.12 -4.30
CA THR A 607 11.20 16.96 -4.48
C THR A 607 9.97 16.24 -3.95
N THR A 608 9.35 16.81 -2.92
CA THR A 608 8.13 16.28 -2.30
C THR A 608 6.92 16.85 -3.00
N TYR A 609 5.99 15.98 -3.38
CA TYR A 609 4.78 16.33 -4.11
C TYR A 609 3.54 15.93 -3.34
N ARG A 610 2.46 16.68 -3.56
CA ARG A 610 1.11 16.24 -3.18
C ARG A 610 0.66 15.16 -4.16
N SER A 611 0.17 14.02 -3.66
CA SER A 611 -0.32 12.93 -4.50
C SER A 611 -1.58 13.32 -5.29
N ALA A 612 -2.32 14.34 -4.87
CA ALA A 612 -3.56 14.75 -5.53
C ALA A 612 -3.34 15.39 -6.92
N ASP A 613 -2.28 16.19 -7.08
CA ASP A 613 -2.08 17.05 -8.27
C ASP A 613 -0.61 17.24 -8.66
N VAL A 614 0.33 16.57 -8.00
CA VAL A 614 1.77 16.67 -8.24
C VAL A 614 2.33 18.08 -8.05
N SER A 615 1.64 18.94 -7.30
CA SER A 615 2.17 20.23 -6.90
C SER A 615 3.24 20.07 -5.82
N VAL A 616 4.28 20.92 -5.86
CA VAL A 616 5.43 20.82 -4.98
C VAL A 616 5.08 21.26 -3.55
N VAL A 617 5.50 20.46 -2.57
CA VAL A 617 5.50 20.78 -1.14
C VAL A 617 6.83 21.40 -0.74
N ASP A 618 7.94 20.76 -1.12
CA ASP A 618 9.31 21.21 -0.85
C ASP A 618 10.28 20.63 -1.89
N ARG A 619 11.42 21.30 -2.07
CA ARG A 619 12.52 20.83 -2.91
C ARG A 619 13.86 21.14 -2.27
N VAL A 620 14.75 20.17 -2.27
CA VAL A 620 16.13 20.35 -1.83
C VAL A 620 17.10 19.55 -2.70
N THR A 621 18.26 20.12 -2.98
CA THR A 621 19.40 19.47 -3.64
C THR A 621 20.55 19.38 -2.66
N LEU A 622 20.90 18.16 -2.25
CA LEU A 622 22.12 17.86 -1.49
C LEU A 622 23.27 17.69 -2.49
N GLN A 623 24.18 18.65 -2.55
CA GLN A 623 25.27 18.66 -3.51
C GLN A 623 26.59 18.22 -2.85
N LYS A 624 27.35 17.33 -3.50
CA LYS A 624 28.70 17.01 -3.04
C LYS A 624 29.60 18.25 -3.14
N PRO A 625 30.52 18.44 -2.19
CA PRO A 625 31.54 19.48 -2.30
C PRO A 625 32.34 19.32 -3.59
N ALA A 626 32.72 20.44 -4.20
CA ALA A 626 33.65 20.43 -5.32
C ALA A 626 34.98 19.80 -4.89
N ASP A 627 35.48 18.85 -5.68
CA ASP A 627 36.73 18.15 -5.39
C ASP A 627 37.86 19.19 -5.25
N PRO A 628 38.62 19.23 -4.14
CA PRO A 628 39.68 20.22 -3.93
C PRO A 628 40.90 20.03 -4.87
N GLY A 629 40.78 19.20 -5.91
CA GLY A 629 41.89 18.69 -6.73
C GLY A 629 41.91 19.07 -8.21
N THR A 630 40.93 19.79 -8.76
CA THR A 630 41.07 20.38 -10.11
C THR A 630 41.40 21.85 -10.03
N ASP A 631 42.66 22.14 -9.69
CA ASP A 631 43.27 23.42 -9.98
C ASP A 631 43.13 23.65 -11.50
N PRO A 632 42.50 24.75 -11.98
CA PRO A 632 42.46 25.03 -13.39
C PRO A 632 43.91 25.22 -13.83
N THR A 633 44.44 24.27 -14.60
CA THR A 633 45.78 24.36 -15.16
C THR A 633 45.94 25.71 -15.86
N ASP A 634 46.84 26.50 -15.28
CA ASP A 634 47.58 27.65 -15.82
C ASP A 634 47.36 27.88 -17.34
N PRO A 635 46.85 29.06 -17.75
CA PRO A 635 46.68 29.39 -19.16
C PRO A 635 48.05 29.45 -19.82
N GLY A 636 48.34 28.40 -20.60
CA GLY A 636 49.54 28.29 -21.42
C GLY A 636 49.74 29.55 -22.26
N THR A 637 50.95 30.07 -22.13
CA THR A 637 51.54 31.25 -22.77
C THR A 637 51.16 31.44 -24.25
N ASP A 638 50.71 32.66 -24.52
CA ASP A 638 50.51 33.33 -25.81
C ASP A 638 51.73 33.31 -26.76
N PRO A 639 51.51 33.35 -28.09
CA PRO A 639 52.42 34.03 -29.00
C PRO A 639 51.72 35.16 -29.78
N THR A 640 51.90 36.39 -29.28
CA THR A 640 52.13 37.68 -29.97
C THR A 640 51.51 37.94 -31.38
N ASP A 641 50.49 38.83 -31.37
CA ASP A 641 50.35 40.15 -32.08
C ASP A 641 50.16 40.18 -33.64
N PRO A 642 49.47 41.18 -34.28
CA PRO A 642 48.80 42.39 -33.77
C PRO A 642 47.39 42.73 -34.30
N GLY A 643 46.66 43.54 -33.52
CA GLY A 643 46.02 44.74 -34.06
C GLY A 643 44.49 44.92 -33.92
N THR A 644 44.15 46.10 -33.38
CA THR A 644 42.92 46.91 -33.53
C THR A 644 41.75 46.72 -32.53
N GLU A 645 41.62 47.69 -31.63
CA GLU A 645 40.36 48.13 -30.99
C GLU A 645 39.56 49.05 -31.95
N PRO A 646 38.30 49.46 -31.63
CA PRO A 646 37.19 48.75 -30.98
C PRO A 646 35.88 48.95 -31.78
N THR A 647 34.79 48.23 -31.47
CA THR A 647 33.39 48.75 -31.44
C THR A 647 32.41 47.65 -31.08
N ASP A 648 31.66 47.85 -30.01
CA ASP A 648 30.34 47.25 -29.82
C ASP A 648 29.38 47.84 -30.86
N PRO A 649 28.57 47.02 -31.54
CA PRO A 649 27.14 47.10 -31.24
C PRO A 649 26.41 45.75 -31.28
N THR A 650 25.66 45.49 -30.22
CA THR A 650 24.26 44.99 -30.19
C THR A 650 23.86 43.99 -31.28
N ASP A 651 23.60 42.78 -30.79
CA ASP A 651 22.72 41.75 -31.33
C ASP A 651 21.42 42.30 -31.96
N PRO A 652 20.93 41.62 -33.01
CA PRO A 652 19.55 41.16 -32.95
C PRO A 652 19.45 39.67 -33.22
N GLY A 653 18.98 38.99 -32.18
CA GLY A 653 18.71 37.58 -32.11
C GLY A 653 17.80 37.05 -33.22
N THR A 654 18.04 35.79 -33.51
CA THR A 654 17.09 34.92 -34.20
C THR A 654 15.98 34.60 -33.19
N PRO A 655 14.68 34.75 -33.53
CA PRO A 655 13.61 34.41 -32.60
C PRO A 655 13.63 32.91 -32.36
N THR A 656 13.88 32.52 -31.13
CA THR A 656 13.38 31.25 -30.60
C THR A 656 11.88 31.45 -30.39
N ASP A 657 11.07 30.60 -31.01
CA ASP A 657 9.65 30.46 -30.67
C ASP A 657 9.58 29.93 -29.23
N GLU A 658 9.70 30.82 -28.25
CA GLU A 658 9.35 30.51 -26.87
C GLU A 658 7.82 30.51 -26.76
N VAL A 659 7.27 29.36 -26.36
CA VAL A 659 5.85 29.24 -26.03
C VAL A 659 5.55 30.23 -24.90
N PRO A 660 4.51 31.08 -25.01
CA PRO A 660 4.19 32.05 -23.97
C PRO A 660 3.96 31.35 -22.62
N VAL A 661 4.49 31.91 -21.54
CA VAL A 661 4.31 31.39 -20.17
C VAL A 661 3.03 31.96 -19.58
N ALA A 662 2.16 31.10 -19.05
CA ALA A 662 0.87 31.51 -18.48
C ALA A 662 1.06 32.41 -17.24
N ALA A 663 0.23 33.45 -17.11
CA ALA A 663 0.23 34.32 -15.94
C ALA A 663 -0.30 33.60 -14.69
N ASP A 664 0.36 33.78 -13.55
CA ASP A 664 -0.09 33.22 -12.27
C ASP A 664 -1.51 33.71 -11.91
N LEU A 665 -2.40 32.80 -11.49
CA LEU A 665 -3.76 33.11 -11.04
C LEU A 665 -3.79 34.17 -9.91
N ALA A 666 -2.73 34.25 -9.09
CA ALA A 666 -2.59 35.28 -8.06
C ALA A 666 -2.49 36.70 -8.61
N THR A 667 -2.19 36.86 -9.91
CA THR A 667 -2.11 38.15 -10.59
C THR A 667 -3.46 38.62 -11.17
N LEU A 668 -4.48 37.76 -11.15
CA LEU A 668 -5.82 38.12 -11.59
C LEU A 668 -6.44 39.15 -10.65
N THR A 669 -7.00 40.20 -11.23
CA THR A 669 -7.70 41.24 -10.49
C THR A 669 -9.12 41.43 -11.00
N GLU A 670 -10.01 41.94 -10.15
CA GLU A 670 -11.36 42.33 -10.57
C GLU A 670 -11.37 43.44 -11.64
N ALA A 671 -10.30 44.24 -11.75
CA ALA A 671 -10.17 45.25 -12.80
C ALA A 671 -9.98 44.63 -14.20
N THR A 672 -9.41 43.43 -14.26
CA THR A 672 -9.18 42.66 -15.48
C THR A 672 -10.21 41.54 -15.68
N HIS A 673 -11.17 41.36 -14.75
CA HIS A 673 -12.28 40.39 -14.90
C HIS A 673 -13.35 40.95 -15.85
N THR A 674 -13.00 41.02 -17.13
CA THR A 674 -13.79 41.76 -18.13
C THR A 674 -14.22 40.88 -19.31
N LEU A 675 -13.83 39.61 -19.33
CA LEU A 675 -14.18 38.66 -20.38
C LEU A 675 -15.61 38.18 -20.20
N ARG A 676 -16.41 38.23 -21.26
CA ARG A 676 -17.76 37.67 -21.24
C ARG A 676 -17.78 36.38 -22.05
N VAL A 677 -18.20 35.28 -21.42
CA VAL A 677 -18.44 34.02 -22.11
C VAL A 677 -19.83 34.06 -22.75
N ASP A 678 -19.89 33.86 -24.06
CA ASP A 678 -21.14 33.92 -24.84
C ASP A 678 -21.76 32.55 -25.04
N ALA A 679 -20.94 31.54 -25.32
CA ALA A 679 -21.37 30.16 -25.50
C ALA A 679 -20.21 29.19 -25.24
N VAL A 680 -20.54 28.00 -24.76
CA VAL A 680 -19.64 26.84 -24.72
C VAL A 680 -20.30 25.76 -25.57
N ASP A 681 -19.61 25.28 -26.60
CA ASP A 681 -20.07 24.18 -27.45
C ASP A 681 -19.29 22.92 -27.06
N GLU A 682 -19.93 22.11 -26.22
CA GLU A 682 -19.35 20.89 -25.65
C GLU A 682 -19.10 19.80 -26.71
N GLU A 683 -19.91 19.77 -27.78
CA GLU A 683 -19.75 18.79 -28.88
C GLU A 683 -18.59 19.18 -29.81
N ALA A 684 -18.42 20.48 -30.07
CA ALA A 684 -17.29 20.99 -30.84
C ALA A 684 -16.01 21.17 -30.02
N GLY A 685 -16.09 21.13 -28.68
CA GLY A 685 -15.00 21.44 -27.77
C GLY A 685 -14.53 22.88 -27.90
N THR A 686 -15.43 23.86 -28.02
CA THR A 686 -15.06 25.27 -28.20
C THR A 686 -15.74 26.20 -27.20
N VAL A 687 -15.10 27.33 -26.91
CA VAL A 687 -15.68 28.43 -26.13
C VAL A 687 -15.70 29.70 -26.95
N THR A 688 -16.87 30.35 -27.04
CA THR A 688 -17.03 31.66 -27.69
C THR A 688 -17.11 32.74 -26.63
N VAL A 689 -16.26 33.75 -26.75
CA VAL A 689 -16.14 34.85 -25.79
C VAL A 689 -16.13 36.22 -26.48
N THR A 690 -16.59 37.23 -25.75
CA THR A 690 -16.51 38.64 -26.13
C THR A 690 -15.56 39.38 -25.18
N VAL A 691 -14.53 40.00 -25.74
CA VAL A 691 -13.65 40.93 -25.02
C VAL A 691 -14.22 42.35 -25.02
N PRO A 692 -13.83 43.22 -24.06
CA PRO A 692 -14.14 44.65 -24.13
C PRO A 692 -13.69 45.28 -25.44
N ARG A 693 -14.44 46.28 -25.94
CA ARG A 693 -14.17 46.97 -27.22
C ARG A 693 -12.75 47.55 -27.35
N GLU A 694 -12.11 47.86 -26.23
CA GLU A 694 -10.72 48.35 -26.17
C GLU A 694 -9.66 47.27 -26.41
N LEU A 695 -10.04 45.98 -26.33
CA LEU A 695 -9.23 44.81 -26.62
C LEU A 695 -9.62 44.11 -27.94
N ALA A 696 -10.62 44.63 -28.68
CA ALA A 696 -10.97 44.14 -30.00
C ALA A 696 -9.83 44.40 -31.01
N GLY A 697 -9.44 43.39 -31.80
CA GLY A 697 -8.25 43.38 -32.65
C GLY A 697 -6.91 43.24 -31.92
N ALA A 698 -6.87 43.03 -30.60
CA ALA A 698 -5.61 42.93 -29.85
C ALA A 698 -5.01 41.52 -29.95
N PRO A 699 -3.68 41.38 -30.18
CA PRO A 699 -3.01 40.08 -30.12
C PRO A 699 -2.87 39.68 -28.65
N LEU A 700 -3.58 38.62 -28.25
CA LEU A 700 -3.55 38.08 -26.90
C LEU A 700 -3.20 36.59 -26.96
N ASP A 701 -2.46 36.15 -25.97
CA ASP A 701 -2.17 34.74 -25.69
C ASP A 701 -3.23 34.19 -24.76
N TRP A 702 -3.89 33.10 -25.15
CA TRP A 702 -5.02 32.56 -24.42
C TRP A 702 -4.66 31.30 -23.65
N PHE A 703 -5.09 31.23 -22.38
CA PHE A 703 -4.83 30.10 -21.49
C PHE A 703 -6.09 29.66 -20.75
N VAL A 704 -6.27 28.35 -20.59
CA VAL A 704 -7.23 27.78 -19.64
C VAL A 704 -6.50 27.28 -18.40
N HIS A 705 -6.89 27.75 -17.23
CA HIS A 705 -6.15 27.57 -15.97
C HIS A 705 -6.66 26.44 -15.07
N SER A 706 -7.51 25.53 -15.56
CA SER A 706 -7.79 24.28 -14.83
C SER A 706 -6.63 23.30 -14.92
N ASP A 707 -5.98 23.25 -16.10
CA ASP A 707 -4.82 22.41 -16.45
C ASP A 707 -3.78 23.24 -17.22
N VAL A 708 -3.59 24.51 -16.81
CA VAL A 708 -2.76 25.57 -17.44
C VAL A 708 -2.26 25.24 -18.85
N GLU A 709 -3.15 25.37 -19.84
CA GLU A 709 -2.85 25.02 -21.22
C GLU A 709 -2.98 26.23 -22.14
N TYR A 710 -2.03 26.36 -23.08
CA TYR A 710 -2.02 27.42 -24.09
C TYR A 710 -2.95 27.08 -25.26
N LEU A 711 -3.95 27.93 -25.50
CA LEU A 711 -4.97 27.76 -26.55
C LEU A 711 -4.60 28.45 -27.88
N GLY A 712 -3.49 29.21 -27.90
CA GLY A 712 -2.98 29.90 -29.09
C GLY A 712 -3.14 31.42 -29.08
N ASP A 713 -2.64 32.05 -30.14
CA ASP A 713 -2.66 33.50 -30.42
C ASP A 713 -3.79 33.86 -31.41
N ASP A 714 -5.05 33.84 -30.97
CA ASP A 714 -6.17 34.22 -31.85
C ASP A 714 -6.50 35.72 -31.72
N PRO A 715 -6.32 36.56 -32.77
CA PRO A 715 -6.74 37.95 -32.71
C PRO A 715 -8.25 38.04 -32.61
N THR A 716 -8.72 38.73 -31.56
CA THR A 716 -10.13 39.14 -31.44
C THR A 716 -10.56 39.84 -32.73
N ASP A 717 -11.73 39.49 -33.30
CA ASP A 717 -12.19 40.16 -34.52
C ASP A 717 -12.48 41.65 -34.28
N ASP A 718 -12.74 42.43 -35.33
CA ASP A 718 -13.04 43.87 -35.21
C ASP A 718 -14.29 44.16 -34.32
N ASP A 719 -15.09 43.14 -34.02
CA ASP A 719 -16.28 43.18 -33.17
C ASP A 719 -16.01 42.70 -31.72
N GLY A 720 -14.80 42.20 -31.43
CA GLY A 720 -14.35 41.75 -30.12
C GLY A 720 -14.82 40.34 -29.74
N VAL A 721 -15.31 39.54 -30.69
CA VAL A 721 -15.76 38.16 -30.46
C VAL A 721 -14.72 37.19 -31.00
N LEU A 722 -14.46 36.11 -30.27
CA LEU A 722 -13.59 35.03 -30.73
C LEU A 722 -14.07 33.66 -30.23
N THR A 723 -13.69 32.59 -30.92
CA THR A 723 -14.01 31.22 -30.56
C THR A 723 -12.72 30.42 -30.42
N LEU A 724 -12.41 29.97 -29.20
CA LEU A 724 -11.21 29.18 -28.90
C LEU A 724 -11.55 27.69 -28.88
N GLN A 725 -10.61 26.88 -29.35
CA GLN A 725 -10.65 25.43 -29.14
C GLN A 725 -10.23 25.13 -27.71
N LEU A 726 -11.05 24.36 -26.99
CA LEU A 726 -10.74 23.84 -25.67
C LEU A 726 -9.90 22.56 -25.79
N PRO A 727 -9.11 22.21 -24.77
CA PRO A 727 -8.39 20.95 -24.71
C PRO A 727 -9.33 19.75 -24.86
N VAL A 728 -8.88 18.71 -25.57
CA VAL A 728 -9.71 17.54 -25.91
C VAL A 728 -10.06 16.66 -24.71
N ASP A 729 -9.36 16.85 -23.60
CA ASP A 729 -9.44 16.15 -22.32
C ASP A 729 -9.81 17.09 -21.15
N LEU A 730 -10.26 18.32 -21.45
CA LEU A 730 -10.72 19.27 -20.44
C LEU A 730 -11.81 18.63 -19.57
N ALA A 731 -11.55 18.50 -18.27
CA ALA A 731 -12.47 17.87 -17.33
C ALA A 731 -13.80 18.64 -17.22
N ALA A 732 -14.88 17.97 -16.83
CA ALA A 732 -16.13 18.68 -16.52
C ALA A 732 -15.96 19.50 -15.23
N GLY A 733 -16.27 20.80 -15.25
CA GLY A 733 -16.05 21.68 -14.11
C GLY A 733 -16.20 23.16 -14.43
N GLU A 734 -15.87 24.01 -13.46
CA GLU A 734 -15.65 25.44 -13.71
C GLU A 734 -14.18 25.68 -14.06
N HIS A 735 -13.94 26.43 -15.13
CA HIS A 735 -12.61 26.74 -15.66
C HIS A 735 -12.41 28.25 -15.73
N THR A 736 -11.16 28.68 -15.61
CA THR A 736 -10.76 30.09 -15.77
C THR A 736 -10.05 30.25 -17.10
N LEU A 737 -10.57 31.16 -17.94
CA LEU A 737 -9.97 31.53 -19.22
C LEU A 737 -9.29 32.89 -19.09
N VAL A 738 -8.03 32.97 -19.47
CA VAL A 738 -7.17 34.16 -19.33
C VAL A 738 -6.64 34.57 -20.70
N GLY A 739 -6.81 35.84 -21.05
CA GLY A 739 -6.16 36.48 -22.19
C GLY A 739 -5.08 37.43 -21.71
N GLN A 740 -3.82 37.15 -22.04
CA GLN A 740 -2.67 37.95 -21.62
C GLN A 740 -1.94 38.57 -22.82
N ARG A 741 -1.17 39.62 -22.58
CA ARG A 741 -0.31 40.25 -23.60
C ARG A 741 1.03 39.51 -23.68
N ALA A 742 1.77 39.74 -24.76
CA ALA A 742 3.11 39.17 -24.97
C ALA A 742 4.14 39.51 -23.88
N ASP A 743 3.89 40.53 -23.05
CA ASP A 743 4.72 40.86 -21.88
C ASP A 743 4.33 40.09 -20.60
N GLY A 744 3.41 39.14 -20.70
CA GLY A 744 2.88 38.33 -19.60
C GLY A 744 1.81 39.03 -18.76
N SER A 745 1.44 40.28 -19.08
CA SER A 745 0.40 40.99 -18.32
C SER A 745 -1.01 40.52 -18.69
N VAL A 746 -1.83 40.22 -17.68
CA VAL A 746 -3.23 39.82 -17.86
C VAL A 746 -4.02 40.99 -18.45
N ALA A 747 -4.58 40.79 -19.65
CA ALA A 747 -5.42 41.79 -20.31
C ALA A 747 -6.90 41.62 -19.92
N THR A 748 -7.36 40.38 -19.84
CA THR A 748 -8.73 40.03 -19.46
C THR A 748 -8.81 38.59 -18.95
N TRP A 749 -9.80 38.29 -18.11
CA TRP A 749 -10.11 36.93 -17.71
C TRP A 749 -11.61 36.77 -17.41
N GLY A 750 -12.08 35.53 -17.38
CA GLY A 750 -13.43 35.16 -16.96
C GLY A 750 -13.56 33.65 -16.75
N THR A 751 -14.67 33.21 -16.16
CA THR A 751 -14.92 31.78 -15.91
C THR A 751 -16.01 31.22 -16.82
N PHE A 752 -15.91 29.93 -17.14
CA PHE A 752 -16.98 29.17 -17.81
C PHE A 752 -17.13 27.79 -17.17
N ALA A 753 -18.34 27.25 -17.26
CA ALA A 753 -18.59 25.85 -16.90
C ALA A 753 -18.53 24.99 -18.16
N PHE A 754 -17.84 23.85 -18.07
CA PHE A 754 -17.79 22.83 -19.10
C PHE A 754 -18.46 21.56 -18.56
N VAL A 755 -19.50 21.07 -19.24
CA VAL A 755 -20.19 19.84 -18.83
C VAL A 755 -19.93 18.77 -19.88
N VAL A 756 -19.57 17.58 -19.45
CA VAL A 756 -19.54 16.41 -20.32
C VAL A 756 -20.81 15.63 -20.04
N ASP A 757 -21.81 15.66 -20.94
CA ASP A 757 -23.07 14.94 -20.74
C ASP A 757 -22.81 13.41 -20.75
N PRO A 758 -22.98 12.71 -19.61
CA PRO A 758 -22.78 11.27 -19.56
C PRO A 758 -24.02 10.60 -20.15
N GLY A 759 -23.89 10.09 -21.38
CA GLY A 759 -24.94 9.34 -22.06
C GLY A 759 -25.40 8.08 -21.32
N THR A 760 -26.40 8.25 -20.46
CA THR A 760 -27.52 7.34 -20.07
C THR A 760 -27.28 6.13 -19.15
N ALA A 761 -27.49 6.34 -17.84
CA ALA A 761 -28.28 5.43 -16.99
C ALA A 761 -29.04 6.23 -15.91
N ALA A 762 -30.35 5.99 -15.80
CA ALA A 762 -31.30 6.70 -14.91
C ALA A 762 -31.43 5.98 -13.53
N PRO A 763 -32.02 6.62 -12.49
CA PRO A 763 -31.43 6.65 -11.14
C PRO A 763 -32.25 5.91 -10.05
N ALA A 764 -31.63 5.75 -8.87
CA ALA A 764 -32.35 5.48 -7.61
C ALA A 764 -31.73 6.22 -6.41
N ASP A 765 -32.48 7.25 -5.99
CA ASP A 765 -32.67 7.91 -4.68
C ASP A 765 -31.59 7.92 -3.57
N ARG A 766 -31.30 9.16 -3.13
CA ARG A 766 -30.64 9.52 -1.87
C ARG A 766 -31.61 9.40 -0.69
N GLN A 767 -31.11 9.01 0.47
CA GLN A 767 -31.61 9.56 1.74
C GLN A 767 -30.49 9.77 2.75
N SER A 768 -30.51 10.97 3.34
CA SER A 768 -29.52 11.56 4.22
C SER A 768 -29.64 11.14 5.68
N GLY A 769 -28.50 11.08 6.37
CA GLY A 769 -28.33 11.68 7.69
C GLY A 769 -27.95 10.72 8.82
N ALA A 770 -26.74 10.87 9.38
CA ALA A 770 -26.53 11.48 10.69
C ALA A 770 -25.07 11.32 11.13
N LEU A 771 -24.49 12.42 11.62
CA LEU A 771 -23.18 12.50 12.25
C LEU A 771 -23.15 11.72 13.57
N ALA A 772 -22.07 11.01 13.85
CA ALA A 772 -21.74 10.52 15.18
C ALA A 772 -20.35 10.99 15.60
N PHE A 773 -20.26 11.32 16.88
CA PHE A 773 -19.26 12.13 17.55
C PHE A 773 -18.17 11.24 18.15
N THR A 774 -16.95 11.78 18.17
CA THR A 774 -15.67 11.24 18.66
C THR A 774 -15.69 10.72 20.11
N GLY A 775 -14.91 9.67 20.39
CA GLY A 775 -14.69 9.15 21.74
C GLY A 775 -13.27 8.61 21.97
N ALA A 776 -12.36 9.49 22.38
CA ALA A 776 -11.18 9.23 23.23
C ALA A 776 -11.50 9.93 24.58
N ASP A 777 -11.14 9.53 25.81
CA ASP A 777 -10.15 8.65 26.41
C ASP A 777 -10.69 8.23 27.79
N VAL A 778 -10.26 7.09 28.35
CA VAL A 778 -10.30 6.90 29.81
C VAL A 778 -9.12 6.07 30.29
N LEU A 779 -8.29 6.66 31.17
CA LEU A 779 -7.62 5.96 32.27
C LEU A 779 -7.21 7.01 33.36
N PRO A 780 -6.94 6.61 34.62
CA PRO A 780 -7.95 6.58 35.67
C PRO A 780 -7.62 7.49 36.88
N LEU A 781 -8.61 7.82 37.72
CA LEU A 781 -8.34 8.12 39.13
C LEU A 781 -9.55 7.89 40.04
N ALA A 782 -9.32 7.07 41.06
CA ALA A 782 -10.28 6.71 42.10
C ALA A 782 -10.32 7.74 43.24
N ALA A 783 -11.43 7.64 43.98
CA ALA A 783 -11.70 8.11 45.34
C ALA A 783 -12.20 9.55 45.56
N GLY A 784 -13.35 9.66 46.25
CA GLY A 784 -13.67 10.86 47.03
C GLY A 784 -15.13 11.24 47.12
N SER A 785 -15.91 10.52 47.93
CA SER A 785 -17.27 10.87 48.34
C SER A 785 -17.41 12.27 48.96
N ALA A 786 -18.54 12.94 48.69
CA ALA A 786 -19.43 13.63 49.65
C ALA A 786 -19.89 15.07 49.28
N LEU A 787 -21.22 15.21 49.26
CA LEU A 787 -22.06 16.35 49.67
C LEU A 787 -21.57 17.80 49.45
N ALA A 788 -22.37 18.57 48.69
CA ALA A 788 -22.80 19.91 49.12
C ALA A 788 -24.14 20.34 48.48
N LEU A 789 -24.99 20.92 49.31
CA LEU A 789 -26.36 21.36 49.07
C LEU A 789 -26.47 22.72 48.33
N ALA A 790 -27.59 22.84 47.62
CA ALA A 790 -28.50 24.00 47.51
C ALA A 790 -28.00 25.31 46.86
N ALA A 791 -28.71 25.78 45.83
CA ALA A 791 -29.86 26.69 45.98
C ALA A 791 -30.31 27.24 44.60
N GLY A 792 -31.63 27.31 44.37
CA GLY A 792 -32.19 27.96 43.18
C GLY A 792 -33.70 27.75 43.04
N LEU A 793 -34.46 28.53 43.80
CA LEU A 793 -35.93 28.59 43.86
C LEU A 793 -36.65 28.73 42.50
N GLY A 794 -37.91 28.22 42.43
CA GLY A 794 -38.97 29.04 41.82
C GLY A 794 -40.16 28.39 41.07
N ILE A 795 -40.97 27.57 41.76
CA ILE A 795 -42.47 27.59 41.73
C ILE A 795 -43.21 27.55 40.37
N ALA A 796 -43.96 26.47 40.10
CA ALA A 796 -45.40 26.54 39.80
C ALA A 796 -46.13 25.18 39.96
N LEU A 797 -47.34 25.28 40.50
CA LEU A 797 -48.19 24.26 41.12
C LEU A 797 -48.96 23.30 40.17
N VAL A 798 -49.06 22.03 40.62
CA VAL A 798 -50.30 21.24 40.84
C VAL A 798 -51.22 20.91 39.63
N ARG A 799 -51.45 19.60 39.35
CA ARG A 799 -52.62 18.82 39.86
C ARG A 799 -52.62 17.34 39.44
N ARG A 800 -52.67 16.46 40.46
CA ARG A 800 -53.52 15.25 40.66
C ARG A 800 -53.59 14.16 39.56
N ARG A 801 -53.77 12.86 39.87
CA ARG A 801 -53.68 11.96 41.04
C ARG A 801 -54.31 10.65 40.54
N ARG A 802 -53.68 9.51 40.85
CA ARG A 802 -54.28 8.20 41.22
C ARG A 802 -55.07 7.45 40.13
N ALA A 803 -55.00 6.12 40.02
CA ALA A 803 -54.76 5.10 41.03
C ALA A 803 -53.61 4.17 40.66
#